data_AF-A0A3R7UQ12-F1
#
_entry.id   AF-A0A3R7UQ12-F1
#
_cell.length_a   1.000
_cell.length_b   1.000
_cell.length_c   1.000
_cell.angle_alpha   90.00
_cell.angle_beta   90.00
_cell.angle_gamma   90.00
#
_symmetry.space_group_name_H-M   'P 1'
#
loop_
_entity.id
_entity.type
_entity.pdbx_description
1 polymer ?
#
loop_
_entity_poly.entity_id
_entity_poly.type
_entity_poly.pdbx_seq_one_letter_code
_entity_poly.pdbx_strand_id
1 'polypeptide(L)'
;MSQKNTMIPKRIAQIRFGLMEPKEIRQMSAVEVKTADTYKDDGHAYRQGLMDPHMGVIEPGLVCPTDNCKYDESPGHFGHIALELPVIHIGFVNLIKTALKATCSKCSKILLHDTPSTHPSNPELSEQDYYRTRIRDIIIKHGVGSTEFSKIIKEVEKITTGTRRGQCMHCQAMQGKIMLDKPTTFKEKKESQGAGKGEVERKLNPRDVREWLSAIPSEHLIFIGMDKDNRPEWVVLKVLPVPPITVRPSITLDSGDRSEDDLTHKLVDVLRINQRLRENRDTGAPQLIVEDLWELLQYHITTYFDNQTSGIPPARHRSGRTLKTLTQRLKGKEGRFRSNLSGKRVNFCARSVISPDPYLGVNEVGVPKKIAKELTVPIRVTSRNREQMRQMILRGPDVHPGVNYIIRGDNRRVRINQRSRLINAGFRCHNPECSEETTLRPDMHQCLPAPNFLPGLVIKPEIFVNPVDGSQETSYVVDDDATLANLRGEDVNGQNLPEDDPRAKLHYRWMHELAQADKVHPDPHPEHLEVSCPHCGSPADEWGDRTGVEDRLATIDRNGNPKPGLLVERHLIDGDVAIFNRQPSLHRMSMMVHEVRVMEGHTFRFNLAVCTPYNADFDGDEMNLHVIQSEEARAEAKILMRVQEHILTPRYGGAVIGGIHDHISGAYLLSRPGTLINRRHGLEMIGNIGWTGELPEIVKDENGKECFRGQDIISLIIPDNIHLRFRSRSNDDVVVKNGMVEGTLDKRAIGAEDGRLLDAIVQTNGPELGAKFLDDFTRLSIAACTSLGFTTGIDDEDLSADALQSIRNANTEAGVLVQEALDKFGKDGKGYETRPGRTPRETLEEDIMVILDQGKQEAGDVAKDELAQSGSTNAAVNMAISGARGSMDNLNMMAGSIGQAKVRGKRLERGYNERVLPHFRRGGRAAADRGFIASSFKRGLEPTEFFMLSISGRESLVDTAVRTAKSGYMQRRLINAMDDLKVYDDEMLSVRNTANRIIQFSYGEDGIDPSRGVHGSPFNIDVIVDEALGTEGATVVLRESKERDEKEEDFGGWEHEPETPEGGEV
;
A
#
# COMPACT_ATOMS: atom_id res chain seq x y z
N MET A 1 14.54 4.24 -38.34
CA MET A 1 15.17 4.68 -37.07
C MET A 1 14.08 5.25 -36.18
N SER A 2 13.78 4.61 -35.05
CA SER A 2 12.73 5.05 -34.13
C SER A 2 13.15 6.38 -33.47
N GLN A 3 12.26 7.38 -33.48
CA GLN A 3 12.44 8.70 -32.83
C GLN A 3 12.78 8.62 -31.33
N LYS A 4 12.73 7.44 -30.69
CA LYS A 4 13.02 7.23 -29.27
C LYS A 4 14.48 7.56 -28.87
N ASN A 5 15.45 7.53 -29.79
CA ASN A 5 16.87 7.74 -29.44
C ASN A 5 17.33 9.21 -29.35
N THR A 6 16.49 10.20 -29.70
CA THR A 6 16.93 11.61 -29.79
C THR A 6 16.33 12.55 -28.75
N MET A 7 15.36 12.11 -27.93
CA MET A 7 14.75 12.97 -26.92
C MET A 7 15.30 12.67 -25.53
N ILE A 8 16.06 13.61 -24.98
CA ILE A 8 16.40 13.63 -23.55
C ILE A 8 15.07 13.65 -22.77
N PRO A 9 14.80 12.68 -21.88
CA PRO A 9 13.54 12.61 -21.16
C PRO A 9 13.42 13.83 -20.23
N LYS A 10 12.44 14.69 -20.49
CA LYS A 10 12.11 15.85 -19.64
C LYS A 10 11.00 15.46 -18.66
N ARG A 11 11.13 15.87 -17.40
CA ARG A 11 10.08 15.73 -16.38
C ARG A 11 9.05 16.86 -16.51
N ILE A 12 7.80 16.58 -16.18
CA ILE A 12 6.71 17.58 -16.19
C ILE A 12 6.85 18.46 -14.95
N ALA A 13 7.11 19.76 -15.14
CA ALA A 13 7.23 20.72 -14.05
C ALA A 13 5.88 21.24 -13.54
N GLN A 14 4.92 21.49 -14.45
CA GLN A 14 3.60 22.03 -14.13
C GLN A 14 2.57 21.59 -15.16
N ILE A 15 1.30 21.50 -14.75
CA ILE A 15 0.16 21.27 -15.64
C ILE A 15 -0.78 22.48 -15.55
N ARG A 16 -1.03 23.14 -16.68
CA ARG A 16 -1.93 24.29 -16.77
C ARG A 16 -3.24 23.84 -17.40
N PHE A 17 -4.32 23.88 -16.62
CA PHE A 17 -5.66 23.56 -17.11
C PHE A 17 -6.29 24.80 -17.75
N GLY A 18 -6.94 24.62 -18.90
CA GLY A 18 -7.61 25.68 -19.65
C GLY A 18 -8.79 25.15 -20.45
N LEU A 19 -9.53 26.08 -21.07
CA LEU A 19 -10.57 25.76 -22.03
C LEU A 19 -9.95 25.69 -23.44
N MET A 20 -10.32 24.69 -24.22
CA MET A 20 -9.79 24.52 -25.58
C MET A 20 -10.47 25.47 -26.57
N GLU A 21 -9.68 26.20 -27.36
CA GLU A 21 -10.22 27.04 -28.43
C GLU A 21 -10.78 26.17 -29.57
N PRO A 22 -11.92 26.51 -30.20
CA PRO A 22 -12.40 25.77 -31.36
C PRO A 22 -11.41 25.66 -32.53
N LYS A 23 -10.49 26.62 -32.69
CA LYS A 23 -9.42 26.56 -33.70
C LYS A 23 -8.35 25.54 -33.33
N GLU A 24 -7.96 25.51 -32.06
CA GLU A 24 -7.01 24.55 -31.51
C GLU A 24 -7.53 23.12 -31.67
N ILE A 25 -8.82 22.88 -31.37
CA ILE A 25 -9.45 21.56 -31.58
C ILE A 25 -9.35 21.11 -33.04
N ARG A 26 -9.52 22.02 -34.01
CA ARG A 26 -9.38 21.70 -35.44
C ARG A 26 -7.94 21.43 -35.84
N GLN A 27 -6.98 22.18 -35.30
CA GLN A 27 -5.56 21.99 -35.58
C GLN A 27 -5.01 20.69 -34.97
N MET A 28 -5.49 20.32 -33.78
CA MET A 28 -5.16 19.06 -33.11
C MET A 28 -5.78 17.85 -33.82
N SER A 29 -6.85 18.06 -34.56
CA SER A 29 -7.61 16.96 -35.15
C SER A 29 -6.96 16.44 -36.44
N ALA A 30 -6.78 15.12 -36.51
CA ALA A 30 -6.32 14.43 -37.71
C ALA A 30 -7.41 14.32 -38.79
N VAL A 31 -8.68 14.13 -38.39
CA VAL A 31 -9.80 13.91 -39.31
C VAL A 31 -11.06 14.64 -38.84
N GLU A 32 -11.74 15.28 -39.80
CA GLU A 32 -13.11 15.74 -39.64
C GLU A 32 -14.07 14.56 -39.84
N VAL A 33 -14.79 14.17 -38.79
CA VAL A 33 -15.72 13.03 -38.84
C VAL A 33 -17.07 13.48 -39.37
N LYS A 34 -17.48 12.91 -40.50
CA LYS A 34 -18.72 13.25 -41.19
C LYS A 34 -19.72 12.11 -41.23
N THR A 35 -19.26 10.85 -41.30
CA THR A 35 -20.13 9.69 -41.45
C THR A 35 -20.45 9.05 -40.10
N ALA A 36 -21.73 8.71 -39.88
CA ALA A 36 -22.21 8.14 -38.63
C ALA A 36 -22.01 6.61 -38.55
N ASP A 37 -21.84 5.94 -39.69
CA ASP A 37 -21.63 4.50 -39.74
C ASP A 37 -20.15 4.14 -39.46
N THR A 38 -19.92 3.02 -38.78
CA THR A 38 -18.58 2.64 -38.29
C THR A 38 -17.80 1.83 -39.33
N TYR A 39 -18.34 0.69 -39.74
CA TYR A 39 -17.72 -0.23 -40.69
C TYR A 39 -18.62 -0.47 -41.91
N LYS A 40 -17.99 -0.75 -43.04
CA LYS A 40 -18.64 -1.26 -44.26
C LYS A 40 -18.95 -2.75 -44.11
N ASP A 41 -19.81 -3.26 -44.98
CA ASP A 41 -20.15 -4.68 -45.07
C ASP A 41 -18.90 -5.55 -45.35
N ASP A 42 -17.89 -4.99 -46.03
CA ASP A 42 -16.58 -5.63 -46.30
C ASP A 42 -15.61 -5.61 -45.09
N GLY A 43 -16.08 -5.21 -43.90
CA GLY A 43 -15.29 -5.15 -42.66
C GLY A 43 -14.31 -3.98 -42.54
N HIS A 44 -14.15 -3.18 -43.60
CA HIS A 44 -13.28 -2.00 -43.59
C HIS A 44 -13.98 -0.77 -43.00
N ALA A 45 -13.25 0.04 -42.24
CA ALA A 45 -13.79 1.28 -41.69
C ALA A 45 -14.12 2.32 -42.78
N TYR A 46 -15.15 3.14 -42.54
CA TYR A 46 -15.45 4.28 -43.40
C TYR A 46 -14.37 5.37 -43.29
N ARG A 47 -13.95 5.93 -44.44
CA ARG A 47 -13.13 7.14 -44.48
C ARG A 47 -13.96 8.32 -43.97
N GLN A 48 -13.38 9.20 -43.15
CA GLN A 48 -14.08 10.27 -42.44
C GLN A 48 -15.23 9.74 -41.55
N GLY A 49 -15.11 8.50 -41.06
CA GLY A 49 -16.00 7.89 -40.09
C GLY A 49 -15.42 7.85 -38.68
N LEU A 50 -16.19 7.34 -37.72
CA LEU A 50 -15.79 7.28 -36.30
C LEU A 50 -14.65 6.28 -36.01
N MET A 51 -14.38 5.37 -36.94
CA MET A 51 -13.34 4.34 -36.88
C MET A 51 -12.24 4.54 -37.94
N ASP A 52 -12.06 5.77 -38.43
CA ASP A 52 -11.04 6.08 -39.44
C ASP A 52 -9.61 5.78 -38.89
N PRO A 53 -8.78 4.96 -39.58
CA PRO A 53 -7.43 4.61 -39.14
C PRO A 53 -6.49 5.79 -38.86
N HIS A 54 -6.77 6.98 -39.42
CA HIS A 54 -6.00 8.20 -39.11
C HIS A 54 -6.16 8.64 -37.64
N MET A 55 -7.22 8.22 -36.96
CA MET A 55 -7.43 8.45 -35.51
C MET A 55 -6.71 7.42 -34.63
N GLY A 56 -5.99 6.47 -35.23
CA GLY A 56 -5.25 5.41 -34.55
C GLY A 56 -5.70 4.02 -34.99
N VAL A 57 -4.92 3.00 -34.62
CA VAL A 57 -5.19 1.60 -34.95
C VAL A 57 -5.23 0.76 -33.69
N ILE A 58 -6.15 -0.21 -33.64
CA ILE A 58 -6.31 -1.16 -32.52
C ILE A 58 -6.08 -2.62 -32.94
N GLU A 59 -6.14 -2.91 -34.23
CA GLU A 59 -6.00 -4.27 -34.75
C GLU A 59 -4.52 -4.62 -34.97
N PRO A 60 -4.06 -5.81 -34.53
CA PRO A 60 -2.72 -6.28 -34.84
C PRO A 60 -2.50 -6.40 -36.35
N GLY A 61 -1.43 -5.79 -36.85
CA GLY A 61 -1.04 -5.84 -38.27
C GLY A 61 -1.37 -4.58 -39.07
N LEU A 62 -2.29 -3.73 -38.57
CA LEU A 62 -2.49 -2.41 -39.15
C LEU A 62 -1.46 -1.40 -38.63
N VAL A 63 -1.07 -0.49 -39.50
CA VAL A 63 -0.19 0.64 -39.19
C VAL A 63 -1.00 1.92 -39.35
N CYS A 64 -0.90 2.83 -38.38
CA CYS A 64 -1.64 4.09 -38.46
C CYS A 64 -1.05 4.99 -39.55
N PRO A 65 -1.86 5.54 -40.48
CA PRO A 65 -1.38 6.43 -41.53
C PRO A 65 -0.80 7.76 -41.00
N THR A 66 -1.17 8.18 -39.79
CA THR A 66 -0.79 9.49 -39.22
C THR A 66 0.59 9.46 -38.58
N ASP A 67 0.93 8.40 -37.85
CA ASP A 67 2.20 8.29 -37.08
C ASP A 67 3.10 7.14 -37.54
N ASN A 68 2.66 6.31 -38.50
CA ASN A 68 3.35 5.10 -38.96
C ASN A 68 3.74 4.12 -37.83
N CYS A 69 3.04 4.18 -36.69
CA CYS A 69 3.24 3.28 -35.57
C CYS A 69 2.28 2.08 -35.65
N LYS A 70 2.70 0.99 -35.01
CA LYS A 70 1.85 -0.18 -34.76
C LYS A 70 0.88 0.11 -33.61
N TYR A 71 -0.13 -0.75 -33.43
CA TYR A 71 -1.19 -0.56 -32.43
C TYR A 71 -0.69 -0.45 -30.97
N ASP A 72 0.45 -1.04 -30.63
CA ASP A 72 1.05 -1.03 -29.29
C ASP A 72 1.82 0.27 -28.98
N GLU A 73 2.37 0.90 -30.02
CA GLU A 73 3.15 2.13 -29.90
C GLU A 73 2.36 3.40 -30.29
N SER A 74 1.25 3.25 -31.02
CA SER A 74 0.42 4.35 -31.48
C SER A 74 -0.34 5.01 -30.30
N PRO A 75 -0.10 6.30 -30.00
CA PRO A 75 -0.83 7.02 -28.95
C PRO A 75 -2.32 7.24 -29.30
N GLY A 76 -2.67 7.21 -30.58
CA GLY A 76 -3.98 7.58 -31.10
C GLY A 76 -4.13 9.10 -31.29
N HIS A 77 -4.96 9.50 -32.25
CA HIS A 77 -5.10 10.89 -32.69
C HIS A 77 -6.56 11.37 -32.59
N PHE A 78 -6.75 12.63 -32.21
CA PHE A 78 -8.09 13.19 -32.05
C PHE A 78 -8.77 13.42 -33.40
N GLY A 79 -10.07 13.19 -33.43
CA GLY A 79 -10.96 13.64 -34.50
C GLY A 79 -11.72 14.90 -34.06
N HIS A 80 -12.50 15.50 -34.96
CA HIS A 80 -13.45 16.53 -34.58
C HIS A 80 -14.74 16.45 -35.37
N ILE A 81 -15.84 16.90 -34.75
CA ILE A 81 -17.14 17.07 -35.39
C ILE A 81 -17.45 18.57 -35.39
N ALA A 82 -17.71 19.12 -36.58
CA ALA A 82 -18.25 20.46 -36.72
C ALA A 82 -19.75 20.46 -36.40
N LEU A 83 -20.15 21.16 -35.35
CA LEU A 83 -21.56 21.28 -34.98
C LEU A 83 -22.22 22.35 -35.83
N GLU A 84 -23.39 22.04 -36.38
CA GLU A 84 -24.14 22.97 -37.23
C GLU A 84 -24.69 24.18 -36.46
N LEU A 85 -25.07 23.95 -35.20
CA LEU A 85 -25.52 24.99 -34.27
C LEU A 85 -24.74 24.90 -32.95
N PRO A 86 -24.52 26.03 -32.24
CA PRO A 86 -23.79 26.05 -30.98
C PRO A 86 -24.54 25.31 -29.88
N VAL A 87 -23.82 24.58 -29.02
CA VAL A 87 -24.39 23.77 -27.93
C VAL A 87 -23.75 24.13 -26.59
N ILE A 88 -24.56 24.25 -25.53
CA ILE A 88 -24.07 24.62 -24.20
C ILE A 88 -23.43 23.41 -23.52
N HIS A 89 -22.21 23.56 -22.98
CA HIS A 89 -21.59 22.51 -22.19
C HIS A 89 -22.17 22.45 -20.76
N ILE A 90 -22.74 21.30 -20.39
CA ILE A 90 -23.45 21.08 -19.10
C ILE A 90 -22.58 21.41 -17.87
N GLY A 91 -21.29 21.06 -17.90
CA GLY A 91 -20.37 21.25 -16.77
C GLY A 91 -20.12 22.71 -16.39
N PHE A 92 -20.40 23.66 -17.29
CA PHE A 92 -20.10 25.09 -17.10
C PHE A 92 -21.35 25.97 -17.08
N VAL A 93 -22.54 25.38 -16.91
CA VAL A 93 -23.81 26.14 -16.85
C VAL A 93 -23.80 27.17 -15.71
N ASN A 94 -23.20 26.85 -14.56
CA ASN A 94 -23.07 27.80 -13.45
C ASN A 94 -22.16 28.98 -13.81
N LEU A 95 -21.07 28.76 -14.55
CA LEU A 95 -20.16 29.82 -15.01
C LEU A 95 -20.88 30.75 -15.99
N ILE A 96 -21.62 30.19 -16.96
CA ILE A 96 -22.45 30.98 -17.89
C ILE A 96 -23.46 31.81 -17.11
N LYS A 97 -24.12 31.22 -16.12
CA LYS A 97 -25.10 31.92 -15.26
C LYS A 97 -24.47 33.11 -14.55
N THR A 98 -23.30 32.93 -13.94
CA THR A 98 -22.58 34.03 -13.25
C THR A 98 -22.12 35.09 -14.25
N ALA A 99 -21.58 34.71 -15.41
CA ALA A 99 -21.15 35.65 -16.46
C ALA A 99 -22.31 36.50 -16.99
N LEU A 100 -23.44 35.88 -17.31
CA LEU A 100 -24.63 36.57 -17.83
C LEU A 100 -25.24 37.51 -16.80
N LYS A 101 -25.26 37.14 -15.51
CA LYS A 101 -25.76 38.00 -14.43
C LYS A 101 -24.85 39.16 -14.10
N ALA A 102 -23.53 38.95 -14.15
CA ALA A 102 -22.55 39.93 -13.74
C ALA A 102 -22.29 41.00 -14.81
N THR A 103 -22.55 40.68 -16.08
CA THR A 103 -22.31 41.58 -17.23
C THR A 103 -23.60 42.15 -17.81
N CYS A 104 -23.49 43.28 -18.49
CA CYS A 104 -24.62 43.93 -19.15
C CYS A 104 -25.00 43.26 -20.47
N SER A 105 -26.29 43.09 -20.75
CA SER A 105 -26.83 42.53 -22.01
C SER A 105 -26.47 43.30 -23.29
N LYS A 106 -26.16 44.59 -23.19
CA LYS A 106 -25.90 45.45 -24.36
C LYS A 106 -24.44 45.83 -24.52
N CYS A 107 -23.76 46.23 -23.45
CA CYS A 107 -22.35 46.65 -23.51
C CYS A 107 -21.36 45.57 -23.04
N SER A 108 -21.83 44.45 -22.49
CA SER A 108 -21.01 43.31 -22.05
C SER A 108 -19.90 43.63 -21.04
N LYS A 109 -19.86 44.86 -20.52
CA LYS A 109 -19.03 45.27 -19.38
C LYS A 109 -19.63 44.76 -18.08
N ILE A 110 -18.77 44.57 -17.09
CA ILE A 110 -19.16 44.19 -15.72
C ILE A 110 -20.03 45.30 -15.09
N LEU A 111 -21.06 44.92 -14.33
CA LEU A 111 -21.95 45.84 -13.62
C LEU A 111 -21.34 46.38 -12.32
N LEU A 112 -20.06 46.77 -12.36
CA LEU A 112 -19.32 47.44 -11.27
C LEU A 112 -18.94 48.86 -11.69
N HIS A 113 -18.77 49.76 -10.71
CA HIS A 113 -18.37 51.14 -10.96
C HIS A 113 -16.89 51.23 -11.40
N ASP A 114 -16.66 52.01 -12.45
CA ASP A 114 -15.32 52.32 -12.99
C ASP A 114 -14.84 53.73 -12.58
N THR A 115 -15.73 54.57 -12.04
CA THR A 115 -15.44 55.96 -11.70
C THR A 115 -14.60 56.08 -10.42
N PRO A 116 -13.53 56.90 -10.40
CA PRO A 116 -12.84 57.28 -9.17
C PRO A 116 -13.84 57.88 -8.17
N SER A 117 -13.71 57.62 -6.86
CA SER A 117 -14.66 57.90 -5.74
C SER A 117 -15.66 56.80 -5.37
N THR A 118 -15.68 55.66 -6.09
CA THR A 118 -16.64 54.57 -5.81
C THR A 118 -16.07 53.40 -5.01
N HIS A 119 -14.78 53.43 -4.67
CA HIS A 119 -14.15 52.42 -3.84
C HIS A 119 -14.68 52.47 -2.40
N PRO A 120 -14.95 51.31 -1.76
CA PRO A 120 -15.46 51.25 -0.38
C PRO A 120 -14.54 51.81 0.73
N SER A 121 -13.33 52.28 0.41
CA SER A 121 -12.29 52.56 1.42
C SER A 121 -11.27 53.62 0.99
N ASN A 122 -10.92 53.71 -0.31
CA ASN A 122 -9.99 54.72 -0.82
C ASN A 122 -10.66 55.60 -1.90
N PRO A 123 -10.95 56.89 -1.64
CA PRO A 123 -11.64 57.78 -2.58
C PRO A 123 -10.97 57.96 -3.95
N GLU A 124 -9.67 57.68 -4.08
CA GLU A 124 -8.93 57.85 -5.34
C GLU A 124 -9.12 56.68 -6.33
N LEU A 125 -9.60 55.54 -5.86
CA LEU A 125 -9.69 54.30 -6.66
C LEU A 125 -11.14 53.97 -7.05
N SER A 126 -11.30 53.05 -8.00
CA SER A 126 -12.60 52.54 -8.44
C SER A 126 -13.06 51.32 -7.63
N GLU A 127 -14.36 51.04 -7.65
CA GLU A 127 -14.93 49.78 -7.11
C GLU A 127 -14.32 48.54 -7.81
N GLN A 128 -14.00 48.64 -9.10
CA GLN A 128 -13.33 47.57 -9.84
C GLN A 128 -11.91 47.28 -9.32
N ASP A 129 -11.14 48.31 -8.95
CA ASP A 129 -9.78 48.15 -8.42
C ASP A 129 -9.77 47.51 -7.03
N TYR A 130 -10.78 47.81 -6.21
CA TYR A 130 -11.00 47.15 -4.91
C TYR A 130 -11.13 45.63 -5.07
N TYR A 131 -12.10 45.19 -5.88
CA TYR A 131 -12.34 43.75 -6.08
C TYR A 131 -11.18 43.07 -6.82
N ARG A 132 -10.54 43.75 -7.77
CA ARG A 132 -9.38 43.21 -8.50
C ARG A 132 -8.21 42.93 -7.56
N THR A 133 -7.90 43.84 -6.65
CA THR A 133 -6.81 43.68 -5.67
C THR A 133 -7.13 42.56 -4.68
N ARG A 134 -8.37 42.54 -4.16
CA ARG A 134 -8.82 41.52 -3.21
C ARG A 134 -8.86 40.12 -3.83
N ILE A 135 -9.31 39.99 -5.08
CA ILE A 135 -9.28 38.71 -5.80
C ILE A 135 -7.84 38.24 -6.00
N ARG A 136 -6.92 39.12 -6.41
CA ARG A 136 -5.49 38.76 -6.57
C ARG A 136 -4.85 38.33 -5.24
N ASP A 137 -5.13 39.03 -4.15
CA ASP A 137 -4.63 38.69 -2.82
C ASP A 137 -5.14 37.32 -2.37
N ILE A 138 -6.44 37.02 -2.58
CA ILE A 138 -7.02 35.71 -2.28
C ILE A 138 -6.41 34.61 -3.16
N ILE A 139 -6.14 34.88 -4.44
CA ILE A 139 -5.46 33.92 -5.32
C ILE A 139 -4.07 33.58 -4.79
N ILE A 140 -3.31 34.58 -4.32
CA ILE A 140 -1.96 34.36 -3.77
C ILE A 140 -2.02 33.63 -2.43
N LYS A 141 -2.87 34.07 -1.49
CA LYS A 141 -2.96 33.52 -0.13
C LYS A 141 -3.64 32.15 -0.09
N HIS A 142 -4.80 32.01 -0.72
CA HIS A 142 -5.66 30.84 -0.59
C HIS A 142 -5.71 29.97 -1.85
N GLY A 143 -5.37 30.50 -3.03
CA GLY A 143 -5.42 29.80 -4.31
C GLY A 143 -6.81 29.83 -4.97
N VAL A 144 -6.86 29.60 -6.27
CA VAL A 144 -8.08 29.64 -7.11
C VAL A 144 -9.12 28.57 -6.76
N GLY A 145 -8.70 27.46 -6.14
CA GLY A 145 -9.60 26.37 -5.72
C GLY A 145 -10.21 26.55 -4.32
N SER A 146 -9.89 27.65 -3.63
CA SER A 146 -10.32 27.85 -2.24
C SER A 146 -11.80 28.22 -2.12
N THR A 147 -12.38 27.91 -0.96
CA THR A 147 -13.72 28.36 -0.59
C THR A 147 -13.82 29.88 -0.55
N GLU A 148 -12.75 30.56 -0.11
CA GLU A 148 -12.66 32.02 -0.09
C GLU A 148 -12.70 32.63 -1.49
N PHE A 149 -12.02 32.02 -2.48
CA PHE A 149 -12.14 32.44 -3.88
C PHE A 149 -13.58 32.28 -4.41
N SER A 150 -14.25 31.18 -4.09
CA SER A 150 -15.66 31.00 -4.47
C SER A 150 -16.62 31.97 -3.77
N LYS A 151 -16.30 32.38 -2.53
CA LYS A 151 -17.08 33.37 -1.77
C LYS A 151 -16.99 34.76 -2.39
N ILE A 152 -15.79 35.23 -2.74
CA ILE A 152 -15.61 36.57 -3.32
C ILE A 152 -16.28 36.69 -4.70
N ILE A 153 -16.21 35.65 -5.55
CA ILE A 153 -16.91 35.67 -6.84
C ILE A 153 -18.44 35.72 -6.65
N LYS A 154 -18.98 34.98 -5.67
CA LYS A 154 -20.41 35.07 -5.32
C LYS A 154 -20.79 36.42 -4.72
N GLU A 155 -19.90 37.08 -3.99
CA GLU A 155 -20.10 38.44 -3.48
C GLU A 155 -20.24 39.42 -4.65
N VAL A 156 -19.33 39.34 -5.63
CA VAL A 156 -19.42 40.11 -6.88
C VAL A 156 -20.73 39.82 -7.64
N GLU A 157 -21.13 38.55 -7.77
CA GLU A 157 -22.42 38.18 -8.40
C GLU A 157 -23.62 38.80 -7.67
N LYS A 158 -23.62 38.80 -6.33
CA LYS A 158 -24.71 39.38 -5.53
C LYS A 158 -24.81 40.89 -5.70
N ILE A 159 -23.67 41.59 -5.74
CA ILE A 159 -23.63 43.05 -5.90
C ILE A 159 -24.13 43.45 -7.28
N THR A 160 -23.65 42.76 -8.32
CA THR A 160 -24.04 43.01 -9.72
C THR A 160 -25.51 42.69 -9.98
N THR A 161 -26.10 41.73 -9.26
CA THR A 161 -27.53 41.35 -9.36
C THR A 161 -28.42 42.16 -8.40
N GLY A 162 -27.87 43.08 -7.60
CA GLY A 162 -28.63 43.85 -6.62
C GLY A 162 -29.67 44.77 -7.26
N THR A 163 -30.74 45.11 -6.52
CA THR A 163 -31.83 45.98 -7.00
C THR A 163 -31.35 47.36 -7.47
N ARG A 164 -30.24 47.85 -6.89
CA ARG A 164 -29.59 49.11 -7.28
C ARG A 164 -28.88 49.06 -8.64
N ARG A 165 -28.73 47.87 -9.24
CA ARG A 165 -28.05 47.63 -10.53
C ARG A 165 -29.02 47.28 -11.68
N GLY A 166 -30.31 47.59 -11.52
CA GLY A 166 -31.34 47.37 -12.55
C GLY A 166 -31.11 48.14 -13.86
N GLN A 167 -30.27 49.17 -13.83
CA GLN A 167 -29.83 49.91 -15.01
C GLN A 167 -28.30 49.85 -15.12
N CYS A 168 -27.79 49.53 -16.32
CA CYS A 168 -26.36 49.47 -16.56
C CYS A 168 -25.72 50.86 -16.44
N MET A 169 -24.65 50.97 -15.68
CA MET A 169 -24.00 52.27 -15.40
C MET A 169 -23.09 52.76 -16.54
N HIS A 170 -22.74 51.86 -17.47
CA HIS A 170 -21.89 52.16 -18.63
C HIS A 170 -22.68 52.59 -19.87
N CYS A 171 -23.87 52.00 -20.09
CA CYS A 171 -24.67 52.23 -21.31
C CYS A 171 -26.16 52.53 -21.04
N GLN A 172 -26.55 52.66 -19.77
CA GLN A 172 -27.90 53.01 -19.33
C GLN A 172 -29.03 52.05 -19.74
N ALA A 173 -28.71 50.86 -20.27
CA ALA A 173 -29.71 49.85 -20.63
C ALA A 173 -30.33 49.19 -19.38
N MET A 174 -31.66 49.00 -19.37
CA MET A 174 -32.36 48.21 -18.34
C MET A 174 -31.95 46.74 -18.43
N GLN A 175 -31.59 46.16 -17.30
CA GLN A 175 -31.20 44.76 -17.20
C GLN A 175 -32.39 43.88 -16.82
N GLY A 176 -32.57 42.78 -17.54
CA GLY A 176 -33.54 41.76 -17.18
C GLY A 176 -33.00 40.83 -16.09
N LYS A 177 -33.89 40.25 -15.29
CA LYS A 177 -33.52 39.22 -14.32
C LYS A 177 -33.31 37.89 -15.04
N ILE A 178 -32.08 37.36 -14.94
CA ILE A 178 -31.72 36.10 -15.60
C ILE A 178 -32.07 34.91 -14.72
N MET A 179 -32.89 34.02 -15.24
CA MET A 179 -33.28 32.77 -14.60
C MET A 179 -32.73 31.57 -15.37
N LEU A 180 -32.28 30.56 -14.63
CA LEU A 180 -31.86 29.27 -15.17
C LEU A 180 -32.99 28.27 -14.93
N ASP A 181 -33.59 27.82 -16.03
CA ASP A 181 -34.50 26.68 -16.04
C ASP A 181 -33.65 25.41 -16.24
N LYS A 182 -33.52 24.61 -15.17
CA LYS A 182 -32.59 23.48 -15.16
C LYS A 182 -33.06 22.44 -16.19
N PRO A 183 -32.14 21.85 -16.99
CA PRO A 183 -30.70 21.79 -16.78
C PRO A 183 -29.84 22.79 -17.59
N THR A 184 -30.29 23.29 -18.74
CA THR A 184 -29.44 24.08 -19.68
C THR A 184 -30.12 25.33 -20.27
N THR A 185 -31.37 25.62 -19.91
CA THR A 185 -32.17 26.67 -20.57
C THR A 185 -32.12 27.97 -19.79
N PHE A 186 -31.75 29.07 -20.45
CA PHE A 186 -31.69 30.40 -19.84
C PHE A 186 -32.87 31.27 -20.30
N LYS A 187 -33.48 32.01 -19.36
CA LYS A 187 -34.58 32.95 -19.61
C LYS A 187 -34.25 34.32 -19.03
N GLU A 188 -34.46 35.37 -19.80
CA GLU A 188 -34.35 36.77 -19.38
C GLU A 188 -35.75 37.33 -19.12
N LYS A 189 -36.02 37.80 -17.89
CA LYS A 189 -37.28 38.47 -17.52
C LYS A 189 -37.09 39.98 -17.54
N LYS A 190 -37.85 40.70 -18.36
CA LYS A 190 -37.89 42.18 -18.35
C LYS A 190 -39.25 42.67 -17.86
N GLU A 191 -39.23 43.67 -16.99
CA GLU A 191 -40.44 44.42 -16.61
C GLU A 191 -40.74 45.45 -17.70
N SER A 192 -41.93 45.38 -18.30
CA SER A 192 -42.38 46.35 -19.30
C SER A 192 -42.92 47.61 -18.61
N GLN A 193 -42.40 48.79 -18.95
CA GLN A 193 -42.97 50.07 -18.55
C GLN A 193 -44.06 50.49 -19.55
N GLY A 194 -45.29 50.00 -19.33
CA GLY A 194 -46.48 50.34 -20.13
C GLY A 194 -47.77 49.79 -19.51
N ALA A 195 -48.94 50.29 -19.95
CA ALA A 195 -50.26 50.06 -19.35
C ALA A 195 -50.81 48.61 -19.39
N GLY A 196 -49.96 47.61 -19.66
CA GLY A 196 -50.22 46.20 -19.41
C GLY A 196 -49.11 45.65 -18.52
N LYS A 197 -49.41 45.41 -17.23
CA LYS A 197 -48.50 44.73 -16.29
C LYS A 197 -48.31 43.27 -16.72
N GLY A 198 -47.46 43.03 -17.71
CA GLY A 198 -47.04 41.71 -18.14
C GLY A 198 -45.52 41.58 -18.06
N GLU A 199 -45.02 40.57 -17.35
CA GLU A 199 -43.63 40.16 -17.45
C GLU A 199 -43.38 39.56 -18.84
N VAL A 200 -42.41 40.08 -19.60
CA VAL A 200 -42.00 39.47 -20.87
C VAL A 200 -40.83 38.54 -20.59
N GLU A 201 -41.08 37.23 -20.71
CA GLU A 201 -40.05 36.19 -20.61
C GLU A 201 -39.45 35.92 -21.99
N ARG A 202 -38.14 36.18 -22.15
CA ARG A 202 -37.40 35.85 -23.37
C ARG A 202 -36.50 34.63 -23.13
N LYS A 203 -36.71 33.54 -23.87
CA LYS A 203 -35.77 32.40 -23.91
C LYS A 203 -34.49 32.82 -24.63
N LEU A 204 -33.33 32.57 -24.03
CA LEU A 204 -32.03 32.83 -24.63
C LEU A 204 -31.53 31.57 -25.33
N ASN A 205 -31.32 31.66 -26.64
CA ASN A 205 -30.76 30.55 -27.40
C ASN A 205 -29.24 30.45 -27.16
N PRO A 206 -28.63 29.26 -27.29
CA PRO A 206 -27.17 29.11 -27.14
C PRO A 206 -26.35 30.04 -28.05
N ARG A 207 -26.90 30.42 -29.20
CA ARG A 207 -26.32 31.42 -30.10
C ARG A 207 -26.27 32.81 -29.45
N ASP A 208 -27.40 33.29 -28.91
CA ASP A 208 -27.50 34.59 -28.24
C ASP A 208 -26.55 34.65 -27.03
N VAL A 209 -26.50 33.57 -26.25
CA VAL A 209 -25.59 33.44 -25.11
C VAL A 209 -24.14 33.55 -25.56
N ARG A 210 -23.75 32.87 -26.65
CA ARG A 210 -22.39 32.93 -27.16
C ARG A 210 -22.00 34.32 -27.66
N GLU A 211 -22.89 34.99 -28.40
CA GLU A 211 -22.65 36.34 -28.91
C GLU A 211 -22.40 37.31 -27.75
N TRP A 212 -23.22 37.24 -26.69
CA TRP A 212 -23.02 38.01 -25.47
C TRP A 212 -21.67 37.70 -24.80
N LEU A 213 -21.35 36.42 -24.56
CA LEU A 213 -20.09 36.03 -23.91
C LEU A 213 -18.85 36.47 -24.71
N SER A 214 -18.92 36.44 -26.05
CA SER A 214 -17.80 36.85 -26.91
C SER A 214 -17.51 38.35 -26.86
N ALA A 215 -18.50 39.16 -26.49
CA ALA A 215 -18.37 40.62 -26.38
C ALA A 215 -17.79 41.08 -25.03
N ILE A 216 -17.56 40.18 -24.07
CA ILE A 216 -16.98 40.50 -22.77
C ILE A 216 -15.48 40.84 -22.93
N PRO A 217 -15.01 42.01 -22.45
CA PRO A 217 -13.58 42.36 -22.45
C PRO A 217 -12.73 41.45 -21.54
N SER A 218 -11.51 41.10 -22.00
CA SER A 218 -10.60 40.20 -21.25
C SER A 218 -10.24 40.70 -19.85
N GLU A 219 -10.18 42.01 -19.63
CA GLU A 219 -9.85 42.61 -18.33
C GLU A 219 -10.91 42.39 -17.25
N HIS A 220 -12.16 42.12 -17.65
CA HIS A 220 -13.27 41.88 -16.73
C HIS A 220 -13.45 40.40 -16.37
N LEU A 221 -12.73 39.48 -17.02
CA LEU A 221 -12.82 38.04 -16.78
C LEU A 221 -12.44 37.65 -15.36
N ILE A 222 -11.53 38.42 -14.73
CA ILE A 222 -11.13 38.21 -13.33
C ILE A 222 -12.32 38.27 -12.36
N PHE A 223 -13.32 39.12 -12.63
CA PHE A 223 -14.50 39.28 -11.79
C PHE A 223 -15.50 38.12 -11.92
N ILE A 224 -15.43 37.39 -13.03
CA ILE A 224 -16.24 36.19 -13.30
C ILE A 224 -15.51 34.92 -12.79
N GLY A 225 -14.25 35.06 -12.36
CA GLY A 225 -13.41 33.96 -11.91
C GLY A 225 -12.71 33.23 -13.05
N MET A 226 -12.47 33.90 -14.19
CA MET A 226 -11.73 33.37 -15.33
C MET A 226 -10.40 34.10 -15.50
N ASP A 227 -9.39 33.35 -15.97
CA ASP A 227 -8.10 33.91 -16.34
C ASP A 227 -8.15 34.58 -17.72
N LYS A 228 -7.23 35.51 -17.97
CA LYS A 228 -7.16 36.31 -19.21
C LYS A 228 -6.93 35.47 -20.48
N ASP A 229 -6.28 34.31 -20.34
CA ASP A 229 -5.94 33.42 -21.45
C ASP A 229 -7.15 32.54 -21.86
N ASN A 230 -8.16 32.40 -20.98
CA ASN A 230 -9.35 31.59 -21.24
C ASN A 230 -10.54 32.47 -21.59
N ARG A 231 -11.28 32.12 -22.64
CA ARG A 231 -12.43 32.89 -23.11
C ARG A 231 -13.77 32.23 -22.76
N PRO A 232 -14.77 32.99 -22.28
CA PRO A 232 -16.05 32.42 -21.84
C PRO A 232 -16.89 31.85 -22.99
N GLU A 233 -16.74 32.36 -24.21
CA GLU A 233 -17.49 31.87 -25.38
C GLU A 233 -17.10 30.44 -25.81
N TRP A 234 -15.94 29.92 -25.38
CA TRP A 234 -15.49 28.56 -25.69
C TRP A 234 -16.30 27.50 -24.95
N VAL A 235 -16.98 27.86 -23.86
CA VAL A 235 -17.91 27.00 -23.13
C VAL A 235 -19.10 26.60 -24.00
N VAL A 236 -19.50 27.46 -24.95
CA VAL A 236 -20.53 27.12 -25.94
C VAL A 236 -19.83 26.44 -27.12
N LEU A 237 -19.98 25.12 -27.21
CA LEU A 237 -19.28 24.29 -28.18
C LEU A 237 -19.75 24.59 -29.61
N LYS A 238 -18.80 24.85 -30.50
CA LYS A 238 -18.99 24.85 -31.97
C LYS A 238 -18.34 23.64 -32.64
N VAL A 239 -17.33 23.09 -32.00
CA VAL A 239 -16.58 21.93 -32.47
C VAL A 239 -16.49 20.98 -31.30
N LEU A 240 -16.86 19.73 -31.52
CA LEU A 240 -16.76 18.68 -30.52
C LEU A 240 -15.53 17.82 -30.83
N PRO A 241 -14.54 17.71 -29.93
CA PRO A 241 -13.41 16.81 -30.13
C PRO A 241 -13.88 15.36 -29.99
N VAL A 242 -13.51 14.52 -30.96
CA VAL A 242 -13.78 13.09 -30.96
C VAL A 242 -12.56 12.37 -30.38
N PRO A 243 -12.70 11.59 -29.30
CA PRO A 243 -11.58 10.88 -28.71
C PRO A 243 -11.04 9.81 -29.68
N PRO A 244 -9.71 9.56 -29.63
CA PRO A 244 -9.06 8.53 -30.44
C PRO A 244 -9.69 7.15 -30.29
N ILE A 245 -9.42 6.27 -31.25
CA ILE A 245 -9.93 4.88 -31.25
C ILE A 245 -9.32 4.07 -30.09
N THR A 246 -8.08 4.38 -29.70
CA THR A 246 -7.40 3.76 -28.54
C THR A 246 -8.14 3.98 -27.21
N VAL A 247 -8.93 5.05 -27.09
CA VAL A 247 -9.76 5.36 -25.91
C VAL A 247 -11.15 4.70 -26.00
N ARG A 248 -11.57 4.30 -27.20
CA ARG A 248 -12.87 3.70 -27.52
C ARG A 248 -12.69 2.32 -28.20
N PRO A 249 -12.04 1.34 -27.55
CA PRO A 249 -11.79 0.06 -28.18
C PRO A 249 -13.09 -0.72 -28.43
N SER A 250 -13.23 -1.33 -29.60
CA SER A 250 -14.28 -2.31 -29.87
C SER A 250 -13.89 -3.68 -29.32
N ILE A 251 -14.85 -4.44 -28.81
CA ILE A 251 -14.64 -5.81 -28.33
C ILE A 251 -15.22 -6.76 -29.37
N THR A 252 -14.41 -7.67 -29.89
CA THR A 252 -14.88 -8.80 -30.69
C THR A 252 -15.36 -9.90 -29.76
N LEU A 253 -16.62 -10.29 -29.87
CA LEU A 253 -17.15 -11.48 -29.18
C LEU A 253 -16.65 -12.75 -29.87
N ASP A 254 -16.68 -13.88 -29.16
CA ASP A 254 -16.28 -15.18 -29.71
C ASP A 254 -17.14 -15.61 -30.91
N SER A 255 -18.36 -15.05 -31.05
CA SER A 255 -19.22 -15.23 -32.23
C SER A 255 -18.70 -14.56 -33.50
N GLY A 256 -17.64 -13.74 -33.40
CA GLY A 256 -17.14 -12.90 -34.48
C GLY A 256 -17.84 -11.53 -34.57
N ASP A 257 -18.91 -11.31 -33.81
CA ASP A 257 -19.61 -10.02 -33.78
C ASP A 257 -18.80 -8.97 -33.02
N ARG A 258 -18.80 -7.74 -33.53
CA ARG A 258 -18.15 -6.58 -32.89
C ARG A 258 -19.13 -5.85 -31.99
N SER A 259 -18.81 -5.77 -30.71
CA SER A 259 -19.47 -4.88 -29.75
C SER A 259 -18.71 -3.56 -29.67
N GLU A 260 -19.35 -2.50 -30.12
CA GLU A 260 -18.80 -1.14 -30.05
C GLU A 260 -18.82 -0.57 -28.62
N ASP A 261 -17.93 0.40 -28.39
CA ASP A 261 -17.82 1.12 -27.13
C ASP A 261 -19.02 2.08 -26.90
N ASP A 262 -19.42 2.26 -25.62
CA ASP A 262 -20.53 3.14 -25.22
C ASP A 262 -20.37 4.59 -25.71
N LEU A 263 -19.14 5.12 -25.78
CA LEU A 263 -18.86 6.46 -26.31
C LEU A 263 -19.06 6.50 -27.83
N THR A 264 -18.63 5.46 -28.54
CA THR A 264 -18.84 5.35 -29.99
C THR A 264 -20.32 5.37 -30.30
N HIS A 265 -21.12 4.55 -29.60
CA HIS A 265 -22.58 4.53 -29.79
C HIS A 265 -23.21 5.92 -29.59
N LYS A 266 -22.74 6.69 -28.60
CA LYS A 266 -23.29 8.03 -28.36
C LYS A 266 -22.84 9.06 -29.41
N LEU A 267 -21.60 8.96 -29.89
CA LEU A 267 -21.09 9.81 -30.98
C LEU A 267 -21.83 9.56 -32.29
N VAL A 268 -22.23 8.32 -32.57
CA VAL A 268 -23.10 7.98 -33.71
C VAL A 268 -24.42 8.75 -33.63
N ASP A 269 -25.08 8.78 -32.46
CA ASP A 269 -26.31 9.53 -32.27
C ASP A 269 -26.12 11.03 -32.48
N VAL A 270 -25.01 11.60 -31.98
CA VAL A 270 -24.65 13.02 -32.16
C VAL A 270 -24.44 13.35 -33.64
N LEU A 271 -23.76 12.49 -34.40
CA LEU A 271 -23.55 12.68 -35.84
C LEU A 271 -24.86 12.61 -36.62
N ARG A 272 -25.72 11.61 -36.35
CA ARG A 272 -27.01 11.46 -37.02
C ARG A 272 -27.90 12.68 -36.84
N ILE A 273 -28.00 13.19 -35.60
CA ILE A 273 -28.82 14.39 -35.35
C ILE A 273 -28.21 15.66 -35.95
N ASN A 274 -26.87 15.79 -35.95
CA ASN A 274 -26.19 16.92 -36.56
C ASN A 274 -26.34 16.95 -38.10
N GLN A 275 -26.26 15.78 -38.76
CA GLN A 275 -26.55 15.65 -40.20
C GLN A 275 -28.01 15.99 -40.50
N ARG A 276 -28.95 15.42 -39.75
CA ARG A 276 -30.38 15.70 -39.92
C ARG A 276 -30.71 17.18 -39.72
N LEU A 277 -30.04 17.85 -38.76
CA LEU A 277 -30.18 19.27 -38.53
C LEU A 277 -29.66 20.09 -39.72
N ARG A 278 -28.54 19.69 -40.31
CA ARG A 278 -27.99 20.31 -41.53
C ARG A 278 -28.97 20.21 -42.70
N GLU A 279 -29.46 19.00 -42.99
CA GLU A 279 -30.38 18.73 -44.11
C GLU A 279 -31.68 19.54 -43.99
N ASN A 280 -32.29 19.57 -42.81
CA ASN A 280 -33.53 20.32 -42.59
C ASN A 280 -33.31 21.84 -42.67
N ARG A 281 -32.15 22.34 -42.24
CA ARG A 281 -31.81 23.76 -42.37
C ARG A 281 -31.60 24.13 -43.84
N ASP A 282 -30.86 23.33 -44.59
CA ASP A 282 -30.55 23.57 -46.00
C ASP A 282 -31.80 23.45 -46.88
N THR A 283 -32.78 22.62 -46.48
CA THR A 283 -34.09 22.49 -47.14
C THR A 283 -35.07 23.63 -46.77
N GLY A 284 -34.72 24.50 -45.81
CA GLY A 284 -35.58 25.61 -45.38
C GLY A 284 -36.76 25.18 -44.52
N ALA A 285 -36.60 24.14 -43.68
CA ALA A 285 -37.66 23.67 -42.78
C ALA A 285 -38.13 24.75 -41.79
N PRO A 286 -39.40 24.70 -41.33
CA PRO A 286 -39.92 25.60 -40.30
C PRO A 286 -39.06 25.67 -39.04
N GLN A 287 -38.96 26.87 -38.46
CA GLN A 287 -38.09 27.15 -37.30
C GLN A 287 -38.37 26.24 -36.09
N LEU A 288 -39.62 25.88 -35.82
CA LEU A 288 -39.99 24.98 -34.73
C LEU A 288 -39.30 23.60 -34.85
N ILE A 289 -39.23 23.05 -36.06
CA ILE A 289 -38.58 21.75 -36.30
C ILE A 289 -37.07 21.85 -36.06
N VAL A 290 -36.46 22.96 -36.49
CA VAL A 290 -35.03 23.21 -36.27
C VAL A 290 -34.73 23.37 -34.78
N GLU A 291 -35.59 24.06 -34.04
CA GLU A 291 -35.47 24.22 -32.58
C GLU A 291 -35.60 22.87 -31.84
N ASP A 292 -36.56 22.02 -32.22
CA ASP A 292 -36.71 20.68 -31.64
C ASP A 292 -35.48 19.79 -31.90
N LEU A 293 -34.95 19.80 -33.14
CA LEU A 293 -33.73 19.07 -33.49
C LEU A 293 -32.50 19.63 -32.75
N TRP A 294 -32.47 20.93 -32.49
CA TRP A 294 -31.40 21.58 -31.71
C TRP A 294 -31.46 21.18 -30.24
N GLU A 295 -32.65 21.11 -29.63
CA GLU A 295 -32.82 20.60 -28.27
C GLU A 295 -32.43 19.13 -28.17
N LEU A 296 -32.74 18.32 -29.19
CA LEU A 296 -32.32 16.92 -29.24
C LEU A 296 -30.79 16.80 -29.37
N LEU A 297 -30.13 17.65 -30.17
CA LEU A 297 -28.66 17.72 -30.22
C LEU A 297 -28.07 18.11 -28.84
N GLN A 298 -28.67 19.08 -28.14
CA GLN A 298 -28.29 19.44 -26.77
C GLN A 298 -28.43 18.24 -25.81
N TYR A 299 -29.49 17.44 -25.92
CA TYR A 299 -29.67 16.21 -25.15
C TYR A 299 -28.55 15.20 -25.41
N HIS A 300 -28.22 14.92 -26.68
CA HIS A 300 -27.20 13.93 -27.03
C HIS A 300 -25.80 14.34 -26.57
N ILE A 301 -25.44 15.63 -26.69
CA ILE A 301 -24.15 16.14 -26.19
C ILE A 301 -24.12 16.16 -24.66
N THR A 302 -25.21 16.55 -24.00
CA THR A 302 -25.26 16.56 -22.53
C THR A 302 -25.07 15.16 -21.95
N THR A 303 -25.77 14.17 -22.50
CA THR A 303 -25.66 12.77 -22.07
C THR A 303 -24.31 12.13 -22.47
N TYR A 304 -23.62 12.64 -23.50
CA TYR A 304 -22.24 12.23 -23.84
C TYR A 304 -21.20 12.66 -22.79
N PHE A 305 -21.37 13.85 -22.20
CA PHE A 305 -20.49 14.29 -21.10
C PHE A 305 -20.88 13.67 -19.76
N ASP A 306 -22.18 13.74 -19.41
CA ASP A 306 -22.71 13.19 -18.17
C ASP A 306 -24.13 12.62 -18.33
N ASN A 307 -24.19 11.29 -18.45
CA ASN A 307 -25.44 10.52 -18.50
C ASN A 307 -26.19 10.39 -17.16
N GLN A 308 -25.67 10.93 -16.05
CA GLN A 308 -26.32 10.92 -14.72
C GLN A 308 -26.86 12.31 -14.33
N THR A 309 -26.91 13.25 -15.27
CA THR A 309 -27.42 14.61 -15.06
C THR A 309 -28.89 14.58 -14.59
N SER A 310 -29.19 15.30 -13.49
CA SER A 310 -30.56 15.40 -12.97
C SER A 310 -31.49 16.14 -13.94
N GLY A 311 -32.71 15.63 -14.12
CA GLY A 311 -33.72 16.22 -15.00
C GLY A 311 -33.61 15.80 -16.47
N ILE A 312 -32.66 14.95 -16.83
CA ILE A 312 -32.49 14.39 -18.18
C ILE A 312 -32.63 12.87 -18.12
N PRO A 313 -33.44 12.24 -19.00
CA PRO A 313 -33.55 10.78 -19.01
C PRO A 313 -32.22 10.13 -19.45
N PRO A 314 -31.71 9.13 -18.72
CA PRO A 314 -30.43 8.50 -19.04
C PRO A 314 -30.52 7.76 -20.38
N ALA A 315 -29.53 7.99 -21.23
CA ALA A 315 -29.37 7.27 -22.48
C ALA A 315 -29.03 5.79 -22.21
N ARG A 316 -29.75 4.91 -22.90
CA ARG A 316 -29.66 3.45 -22.75
C ARG A 316 -29.28 2.82 -24.08
N HIS A 317 -28.57 1.70 -24.00
CA HIS A 317 -28.40 0.80 -25.12
C HIS A 317 -29.75 0.14 -25.48
N ARG A 318 -29.85 -0.47 -26.67
CA ARG A 318 -31.05 -1.23 -27.09
C ARG A 318 -31.44 -2.34 -26.10
N SER A 319 -30.47 -2.86 -25.35
CA SER A 319 -30.67 -3.85 -24.29
C SER A 319 -31.21 -3.29 -22.96
N GLY A 320 -31.44 -1.97 -22.86
CA GLY A 320 -31.92 -1.31 -21.64
C GLY A 320 -30.81 -0.95 -20.63
N ARG A 321 -29.57 -1.44 -20.83
CA ARG A 321 -28.39 -1.05 -20.02
C ARG A 321 -28.07 0.43 -20.21
N THR A 322 -27.79 1.15 -19.12
CA THR A 322 -27.35 2.55 -19.19
C THR A 322 -25.94 2.67 -19.76
N LEU A 323 -25.71 3.66 -20.62
CA LEU A 323 -24.39 3.88 -21.24
C LEU A 323 -23.43 4.52 -20.22
N LYS A 324 -22.19 4.01 -20.14
CA LYS A 324 -21.11 4.59 -19.32
C LYS A 324 -20.31 5.62 -20.14
N THR A 325 -20.66 6.88 -19.97
CA THR A 325 -20.05 8.02 -20.68
C THR A 325 -18.85 8.64 -19.93
N LEU A 326 -18.33 9.79 -20.37
CA LEU A 326 -17.05 10.35 -19.90
C LEU A 326 -16.98 10.50 -18.37
N THR A 327 -18.00 11.11 -17.76
CA THR A 327 -18.01 11.36 -16.31
C THR A 327 -18.02 10.06 -15.51
N GLN A 328 -18.78 9.05 -15.93
CA GLN A 328 -18.84 7.75 -15.23
C GLN A 328 -17.56 6.93 -15.40
N ARG A 329 -16.80 7.13 -16.49
CA ARG A 329 -15.49 6.49 -16.67
C ARG A 329 -14.43 7.06 -15.73
N LEU A 330 -14.52 8.35 -15.42
CA LEU A 330 -13.57 9.03 -14.54
C LEU A 330 -13.93 8.83 -13.06
N LYS A 331 -15.20 9.03 -12.70
CA LYS A 331 -15.69 9.00 -11.30
C LYS A 331 -16.07 7.60 -10.85
N GLY A 332 -16.23 7.42 -9.54
CA GLY A 332 -16.71 6.18 -8.91
C GLY A 332 -15.60 5.26 -8.42
N LYS A 333 -15.98 4.10 -7.87
CA LYS A 333 -15.04 3.10 -7.34
C LYS A 333 -14.27 2.38 -8.45
N GLU A 334 -14.97 2.01 -9.52
CA GLU A 334 -14.41 1.42 -10.74
C GLU A 334 -13.91 2.46 -11.76
N GLY A 335 -14.01 3.76 -11.43
CA GLY A 335 -13.54 4.83 -12.30
C GLY A 335 -12.02 4.83 -12.44
N ARG A 336 -11.51 5.40 -13.54
CA ARG A 336 -10.08 5.41 -13.88
C ARG A 336 -9.19 6.01 -12.78
N PHE A 337 -9.65 7.06 -12.08
CA PHE A 337 -8.86 7.66 -11.00
C PHE A 337 -8.54 6.67 -9.87
N ARG A 338 -9.54 5.90 -9.40
CA ARG A 338 -9.33 4.97 -8.28
C ARG A 338 -8.76 3.63 -8.73
N SER A 339 -9.26 3.08 -9.85
CA SER A 339 -8.93 1.71 -10.27
C SER A 339 -7.70 1.59 -11.18
N ASN A 340 -7.29 2.67 -11.83
CA ASN A 340 -6.20 2.63 -12.81
C ASN A 340 -5.09 3.65 -12.55
N LEU A 341 -5.32 4.71 -11.78
CA LEU A 341 -4.29 5.71 -11.46
C LEU A 341 -3.77 5.53 -10.04
N SER A 342 -4.61 5.71 -9.01
CA SER A 342 -4.21 5.59 -7.61
C SER A 342 -3.88 4.16 -7.20
N GLY A 343 -4.60 3.16 -7.73
CA GLY A 343 -4.31 1.74 -7.53
C GLY A 343 -4.12 1.04 -8.86
N LYS A 344 -3.06 0.24 -8.98
CA LYS A 344 -2.78 -0.59 -10.17
C LYS A 344 -2.36 -1.98 -9.73
N ARG A 345 -2.63 -2.96 -10.59
CA ARG A 345 -1.98 -4.27 -10.46
C ARG A 345 -0.53 -4.10 -10.89
N VAL A 346 0.38 -4.65 -10.10
CA VAL A 346 1.81 -4.62 -10.35
C VAL A 346 2.30 -5.98 -10.81
N ASN A 347 3.38 -6.00 -11.57
CA ASN A 347 4.07 -7.22 -11.99
C ASN A 347 5.16 -7.58 -10.96
N PHE A 348 5.84 -8.73 -11.16
CA PHE A 348 6.95 -9.20 -10.31
C PHE A 348 6.57 -9.33 -8.83
N CYS A 349 5.38 -9.89 -8.59
CA CYS A 349 4.91 -10.22 -7.26
C CYS A 349 4.43 -11.67 -7.20
N ALA A 350 4.51 -12.26 -6.02
CA ALA A 350 3.92 -13.56 -5.71
C ALA A 350 3.09 -13.48 -4.43
N ARG A 351 2.17 -14.42 -4.26
CA ARG A 351 1.33 -14.56 -3.07
C ARG A 351 1.26 -16.04 -2.69
N SER A 352 1.43 -16.33 -1.41
CA SER A 352 1.33 -17.68 -0.87
C SER A 352 0.98 -17.64 0.62
N VAL A 353 0.59 -18.80 1.16
CA VAL A 353 0.35 -19.02 2.58
C VAL A 353 1.66 -18.90 3.35
N ILE A 354 1.59 -18.38 4.58
CA ILE A 354 2.75 -18.25 5.47
C ILE A 354 2.90 -19.43 6.44
N SER A 355 4.11 -19.66 6.88
CA SER A 355 4.47 -20.67 7.88
C SER A 355 5.58 -20.14 8.79
N PRO A 356 5.59 -20.50 10.08
CA PRO A 356 6.59 -19.99 11.00
C PRO A 356 7.94 -20.69 10.80
N ASP A 357 9.04 -19.96 10.94
CA ASP A 357 10.38 -20.54 11.01
C ASP A 357 11.28 -19.73 11.96
N PRO A 358 11.54 -20.21 13.17
CA PRO A 358 12.34 -19.49 14.17
C PRO A 358 13.85 -19.53 13.89
N TYR A 359 14.32 -20.34 12.94
CA TYR A 359 15.74 -20.43 12.61
C TYR A 359 16.17 -19.41 11.55
N LEU A 360 15.20 -18.81 10.85
CA LEU A 360 15.44 -17.67 9.97
C LEU A 360 15.76 -16.42 10.78
N GLY A 361 16.67 -15.60 10.25
CA GLY A 361 16.93 -14.29 10.83
C GLY A 361 15.69 -13.39 10.81
N VAL A 362 15.61 -12.40 11.69
CA VAL A 362 14.49 -11.44 11.73
C VAL A 362 14.29 -10.72 10.39
N ASN A 363 15.38 -10.50 9.66
CA ASN A 363 15.36 -9.88 8.33
C ASN A 363 15.10 -10.88 7.19
N GLU A 364 15.15 -12.19 7.42
CA GLU A 364 15.07 -13.20 6.36
C GLU A 364 13.63 -13.64 6.08
N VAL A 365 13.33 -13.87 4.80
CA VAL A 365 12.10 -14.52 4.35
C VAL A 365 12.42 -15.75 3.50
N GLY A 366 11.89 -16.88 3.92
CA GLY A 366 11.89 -18.12 3.18
C GLY A 366 11.01 -18.05 1.94
N VAL A 367 11.62 -18.14 0.76
CA VAL A 367 10.93 -18.12 -0.53
C VAL A 367 10.98 -19.51 -1.16
N PRO A 368 9.83 -20.09 -1.56
CA PRO A 368 9.78 -21.33 -2.32
C PRO A 368 10.63 -21.27 -3.59
N LYS A 369 11.43 -22.32 -3.83
CA LYS A 369 12.25 -22.48 -5.04
C LYS A 369 11.46 -22.32 -6.35
N LYS A 370 10.18 -22.71 -6.38
CA LYS A 370 9.30 -22.48 -7.54
C LYS A 370 9.10 -20.99 -7.82
N ILE A 371 8.82 -20.20 -6.78
CA ILE A 371 8.63 -18.75 -6.89
C ILE A 371 9.96 -18.08 -7.26
N ALA A 372 11.08 -18.53 -6.67
CA ALA A 372 12.41 -18.00 -6.96
C ALA A 372 12.85 -18.20 -8.42
N LYS A 373 12.38 -19.26 -9.11
CA LYS A 373 12.63 -19.49 -10.54
C LYS A 373 11.77 -18.62 -11.46
N GLU A 374 10.54 -18.30 -11.07
CA GLU A 374 9.61 -17.52 -11.89
C GLU A 374 9.88 -16.02 -11.78
N LEU A 375 10.11 -15.53 -10.57
CA LEU A 375 10.44 -14.15 -10.32
C LEU A 375 11.93 -13.91 -10.64
N THR A 376 12.24 -12.78 -11.25
CA THR A 376 13.60 -12.48 -11.70
C THR A 376 14.04 -11.09 -11.30
N VAL A 377 15.35 -10.94 -11.14
CA VAL A 377 16.02 -9.68 -10.86
C VAL A 377 16.91 -9.32 -12.04
N PRO A 378 16.75 -8.13 -12.65
CA PRO A 378 17.63 -7.66 -13.70
C PRO A 378 18.95 -7.19 -13.09
N ILE A 379 20.04 -7.81 -13.53
CA ILE A 379 21.40 -7.47 -13.14
C ILE A 379 22.18 -7.12 -14.39
N ARG A 380 22.87 -5.98 -14.36
CA ARG A 380 23.80 -5.61 -15.43
C ARG A 380 25.12 -6.36 -15.23
N VAL A 381 25.61 -6.92 -16.33
CA VAL A 381 26.94 -7.55 -16.35
C VAL A 381 28.01 -6.46 -16.22
N THR A 382 28.91 -6.68 -15.28
CA THR A 382 30.09 -5.88 -14.95
C THR A 382 31.31 -6.78 -14.98
N SER A 383 32.52 -6.21 -14.98
CA SER A 383 33.76 -7.01 -14.87
C SER A 383 33.79 -7.90 -13.62
N ARG A 384 33.18 -7.47 -12.52
CA ARG A 384 33.16 -8.19 -11.24
C ARG A 384 32.19 -9.38 -11.21
N ASN A 385 31.02 -9.27 -11.82
CA ASN A 385 29.99 -10.34 -11.79
C ASN A 385 29.90 -11.15 -13.10
N ARG A 386 30.74 -10.86 -14.10
CA ARG A 386 30.70 -11.48 -15.44
C ARG A 386 30.70 -13.01 -15.39
N GLU A 387 31.61 -13.60 -14.63
CA GLU A 387 31.77 -15.05 -14.56
C GLU A 387 30.62 -15.72 -13.80
N GLN A 388 30.14 -15.08 -12.72
CA GLN A 388 28.94 -15.51 -12.02
C GLN A 388 27.71 -15.53 -12.94
N MET A 389 27.52 -14.46 -13.74
CA MET A 389 26.42 -14.39 -14.72
C MET A 389 26.59 -15.43 -15.83
N ARG A 390 27.82 -15.69 -16.30
CA ARG A 390 28.11 -16.75 -17.29
C ARG A 390 27.66 -18.12 -16.78
N GLN A 391 28.01 -18.47 -15.55
CA GLN A 391 27.61 -19.73 -14.92
C GLN A 391 26.07 -19.84 -14.78
N MET A 392 25.39 -18.77 -14.35
CA MET A 392 23.92 -18.75 -14.24
C MET A 392 23.22 -18.84 -15.60
N ILE A 393 23.74 -18.16 -16.63
CA ILE A 393 23.22 -18.28 -18.00
C ILE A 393 23.37 -19.73 -18.47
N LEU A 394 24.53 -20.36 -18.22
CA LEU A 394 24.79 -21.73 -18.61
C LEU A 394 23.82 -22.72 -17.96
N ARG A 395 23.47 -22.56 -16.67
CA ARG A 395 22.45 -23.38 -15.99
C ARG A 395 21.05 -23.28 -16.61
N GLY A 396 20.76 -22.18 -17.31
CA GLY A 396 19.47 -21.97 -17.99
C GLY A 396 18.31 -21.67 -17.03
N PRO A 397 17.05 -21.77 -17.48
CA PRO A 397 15.88 -21.41 -16.69
C PRO A 397 15.40 -22.51 -15.72
N ASP A 398 15.78 -23.77 -15.94
CA ASP A 398 15.23 -24.91 -15.20
C ASP A 398 16.00 -25.23 -13.91
N VAL A 399 17.32 -25.00 -13.91
CA VAL A 399 18.19 -25.25 -12.76
C VAL A 399 18.43 -23.95 -12.00
N HIS A 400 18.02 -23.91 -10.74
CA HIS A 400 18.24 -22.77 -9.86
C HIS A 400 19.63 -22.88 -9.18
N PRO A 401 20.41 -21.79 -9.09
CA PRO A 401 20.11 -20.45 -9.58
C PRO A 401 20.48 -20.29 -11.06
N GLY A 402 19.51 -19.82 -11.86
CA GLY A 402 19.57 -19.74 -13.32
C GLY A 402 19.04 -18.42 -13.90
N VAL A 403 18.76 -18.40 -15.21
CA VAL A 403 18.38 -17.19 -15.97
C VAL A 403 17.23 -17.48 -16.93
N ASN A 404 16.23 -16.60 -16.95
CA ASN A 404 15.06 -16.73 -17.84
C ASN A 404 15.21 -15.88 -19.11
N TYR A 405 15.70 -14.65 -18.99
CA TYR A 405 15.80 -13.70 -20.10
C TYR A 405 17.12 -12.92 -20.08
N ILE A 406 17.54 -12.48 -21.28
CA ILE A 406 18.65 -11.54 -21.47
C ILE A 406 18.16 -10.39 -22.34
N ILE A 407 18.52 -9.17 -21.96
CA ILE A 407 18.28 -7.95 -22.72
C ILE A 407 19.62 -7.50 -23.33
N ARG A 408 19.65 -7.46 -24.67
CA ARG A 408 20.83 -7.04 -25.44
C ARG A 408 20.95 -5.52 -25.50
N GLY A 409 22.09 -5.01 -25.98
CA GLY A 409 22.31 -3.57 -26.20
C GLY A 409 21.24 -2.89 -27.08
N ASP A 410 20.59 -3.66 -27.97
CA ASP A 410 19.47 -3.18 -28.80
C ASP A 410 18.12 -3.12 -28.07
N ASN A 411 18.10 -3.30 -26.74
CA ASN A 411 16.89 -3.42 -25.90
C ASN A 411 15.95 -4.59 -26.25
N ARG A 412 16.39 -5.52 -27.11
CA ARG A 412 15.62 -6.72 -27.42
C ARG A 412 15.74 -7.74 -26.29
N ARG A 413 14.60 -8.05 -25.67
CA ARG A 413 14.47 -9.12 -24.67
C ARG A 413 14.43 -10.49 -25.36
N VAL A 414 15.36 -11.37 -25.00
CA VAL A 414 15.53 -12.72 -25.58
C VAL A 414 15.34 -13.75 -24.46
N ARG A 415 14.46 -14.72 -24.68
CA ARG A 415 14.27 -15.85 -23.77
C ARG A 415 15.40 -16.85 -23.93
N ILE A 416 15.89 -17.41 -22.81
CA ILE A 416 16.94 -18.42 -22.81
C ILE A 416 16.35 -19.82 -23.01
N ASN A 417 16.75 -20.44 -24.12
CA ASN A 417 16.58 -21.85 -24.47
C ASN A 417 17.95 -22.58 -24.41
N GLN A 418 17.93 -23.91 -24.54
CA GLN A 418 19.11 -24.78 -24.41
C GLN A 418 20.26 -24.46 -25.38
N ARG A 419 19.98 -23.95 -26.58
CA ARG A 419 21.02 -23.49 -27.53
C ARG A 419 21.47 -22.06 -27.26
N SER A 420 20.54 -21.16 -26.93
CA SER A 420 20.87 -19.75 -26.72
C SER A 420 21.66 -19.52 -25.43
N ARG A 421 21.56 -20.41 -24.42
CA ARG A 421 22.36 -20.32 -23.20
C ARG A 421 23.86 -20.40 -23.52
N LEU A 422 24.27 -21.39 -24.32
CA LEU A 422 25.66 -21.61 -24.75
C LEU A 422 26.16 -20.43 -25.59
N ILE A 423 25.32 -19.96 -26.52
CA ILE A 423 25.64 -18.84 -27.40
C ILE A 423 25.87 -17.54 -26.61
N ASN A 424 25.02 -17.21 -25.64
CA ASN A 424 25.14 -15.94 -24.91
C ASN A 424 26.15 -16.01 -23.75
N ALA A 425 26.46 -17.20 -23.23
CA ALA A 425 27.54 -17.41 -22.27
C ALA A 425 28.95 -17.40 -22.92
N GLY A 426 29.01 -17.73 -24.21
CA GLY A 426 30.26 -17.90 -24.95
C GLY A 426 30.77 -16.68 -25.72
N PHE A 427 31.79 -16.93 -26.52
CA PHE A 427 32.52 -15.99 -27.36
C PHE A 427 32.03 -16.06 -28.81
N ARG A 428 32.28 -15.00 -29.55
CA ARG A 428 32.06 -14.91 -31.00
C ARG A 428 33.40 -14.70 -31.70
N CYS A 429 33.70 -15.56 -32.67
CA CYS A 429 34.82 -15.36 -33.58
C CYS A 429 34.46 -14.33 -34.67
N HIS A 430 35.37 -13.42 -34.98
CA HIS A 430 35.19 -12.45 -36.07
C HIS A 430 35.83 -12.87 -37.40
N ASN A 431 36.46 -14.04 -37.47
CA ASN A 431 36.96 -14.55 -38.73
C ASN A 431 35.78 -14.87 -39.68
N PRO A 432 35.63 -14.17 -40.82
CA PRO A 432 34.55 -14.42 -41.77
C PRO A 432 34.61 -15.82 -42.39
N GLU A 433 35.78 -16.46 -42.40
CA GLU A 433 35.97 -17.81 -42.92
C GLU A 433 35.61 -18.90 -41.90
N CYS A 434 35.28 -18.54 -40.65
CA CYS A 434 34.90 -19.50 -39.60
C CYS A 434 33.45 -19.98 -39.81
N SER A 435 33.31 -21.09 -40.53
CA SER A 435 32.04 -21.69 -40.95
C SER A 435 32.02 -23.20 -40.68
N GLU A 436 30.94 -23.88 -41.09
CA GLU A 436 30.81 -25.34 -40.95
C GLU A 436 31.89 -26.10 -41.75
N GLU A 437 32.25 -25.60 -42.94
CA GLU A 437 33.19 -26.28 -43.85
C GLU A 437 34.66 -26.17 -43.41
N THR A 438 34.98 -25.17 -42.60
CA THR A 438 36.36 -24.83 -42.18
C THR A 438 36.64 -25.16 -40.71
N THR A 439 35.71 -25.84 -40.03
CA THR A 439 35.82 -26.15 -38.60
C THR A 439 36.82 -27.27 -38.31
N LEU A 440 37.76 -27.01 -37.39
CA LEU A 440 38.71 -28.00 -36.87
C LEU A 440 38.09 -28.93 -35.81
N ARG A 441 36.92 -28.58 -35.27
CA ARG A 441 36.20 -29.32 -34.21
C ARG A 441 34.75 -29.55 -34.61
N PRO A 442 34.45 -30.60 -35.41
CA PRO A 442 33.09 -30.89 -35.88
C PRO A 442 32.15 -31.33 -34.74
N ASP A 443 32.69 -32.01 -33.73
CA ASP A 443 32.00 -32.36 -32.48
C ASP A 443 31.46 -31.12 -31.73
N MET A 444 32.26 -30.05 -31.68
CA MET A 444 31.85 -28.78 -31.09
C MET A 444 30.83 -28.03 -31.95
N HIS A 445 30.99 -28.08 -33.28
CA HIS A 445 30.08 -27.43 -34.21
C HIS A 445 28.65 -27.96 -34.08
N GLN A 446 28.46 -29.26 -33.85
CA GLN A 446 27.14 -29.87 -33.67
C GLN A 446 26.40 -29.32 -32.43
N CYS A 447 27.11 -29.04 -31.34
CA CYS A 447 26.55 -28.49 -30.11
C CYS A 447 26.44 -26.95 -30.14
N LEU A 448 27.47 -26.28 -30.65
CA LEU A 448 27.60 -24.82 -30.68
C LEU A 448 28.20 -24.37 -32.03
N PRO A 449 27.34 -24.08 -33.02
CA PRO A 449 27.82 -23.78 -34.37
C PRO A 449 28.72 -22.54 -34.46
N ALA A 450 29.75 -22.65 -35.30
CA ALA A 450 30.60 -21.54 -35.72
C ALA A 450 29.74 -20.37 -36.23
N PRO A 451 30.07 -19.11 -35.87
CA PRO A 451 31.32 -18.64 -35.26
C PRO A 451 31.31 -18.58 -33.71
N ASN A 452 30.36 -19.22 -33.02
CA ASN A 452 30.25 -19.14 -31.56
C ASN A 452 31.03 -20.26 -30.88
N PHE A 453 31.68 -20.02 -29.75
CA PHE A 453 32.37 -21.07 -28.99
C PHE A 453 32.44 -20.73 -27.50
N LEU A 454 32.65 -21.71 -26.63
CA LEU A 454 32.87 -21.49 -25.20
C LEU A 454 34.16 -22.22 -24.78
N PRO A 455 35.20 -21.51 -24.32
CA PRO A 455 36.39 -22.14 -23.74
C PRO A 455 36.02 -22.99 -22.51
N GLY A 456 36.65 -24.16 -22.36
CA GLY A 456 36.38 -25.08 -21.26
C GLY A 456 35.10 -25.93 -21.40
N LEU A 457 34.37 -25.82 -22.51
CA LEU A 457 33.19 -26.65 -22.81
C LEU A 457 33.56 -28.12 -22.96
N VAL A 458 32.88 -28.98 -22.21
CA VAL A 458 33.03 -30.44 -22.28
C VAL A 458 31.87 -31.05 -23.06
N ILE A 459 32.20 -31.95 -23.99
CA ILE A 459 31.24 -32.59 -24.89
C ILE A 459 31.39 -34.11 -24.75
N LYS A 460 30.26 -34.81 -24.61
CA LYS A 460 30.18 -36.27 -24.54
C LYS A 460 29.46 -36.84 -25.79
N PRO A 461 29.93 -37.97 -26.35
CA PRO A 461 29.21 -38.66 -27.41
C PRO A 461 28.03 -39.48 -26.84
N GLU A 462 26.84 -39.33 -27.41
CA GLU A 462 25.67 -40.18 -27.19
C GLU A 462 25.40 -41.01 -28.45
N ILE A 463 25.46 -42.34 -28.30
CA ILE A 463 25.24 -43.29 -29.39
C ILE A 463 23.77 -43.70 -29.37
N PHE A 464 23.02 -43.28 -30.39
CA PHE A 464 21.64 -43.71 -30.63
C PHE A 464 21.65 -44.95 -31.53
N VAL A 465 21.07 -46.05 -31.04
CA VAL A 465 20.88 -47.27 -31.83
C VAL A 465 19.47 -47.25 -32.43
N ASN A 466 19.37 -47.17 -33.74
CA ASN A 466 18.09 -47.12 -34.43
C ASN A 466 17.36 -48.48 -34.27
N PRO A 467 16.15 -48.53 -33.68
CA PRO A 467 15.48 -49.80 -33.33
C PRO A 467 15.11 -50.67 -34.55
N VAL A 468 15.03 -50.07 -35.74
CA VAL A 468 14.55 -50.72 -36.96
C VAL A 468 15.70 -51.37 -37.75
N ASP A 469 16.83 -50.68 -37.88
CA ASP A 469 17.94 -51.08 -38.76
C ASP A 469 19.23 -51.43 -38.01
N GLY A 470 19.28 -51.27 -36.69
CA GLY A 470 20.47 -51.54 -35.87
C GLY A 470 21.66 -50.60 -36.11
N SER A 471 21.48 -49.57 -36.95
CA SER A 471 22.49 -48.55 -37.24
C SER A 471 22.75 -47.68 -36.01
N GLN A 472 24.02 -47.42 -35.73
CA GLN A 472 24.46 -46.55 -34.64
C GLN A 472 24.70 -45.13 -35.17
N GLU A 473 23.91 -44.16 -34.71
CA GLU A 473 24.15 -42.73 -34.96
C GLU A 473 24.82 -42.12 -33.73
N THR A 474 26.00 -41.50 -33.91
CA THR A 474 26.68 -40.79 -32.81
C THR A 474 26.30 -39.32 -32.86
N SER A 475 25.64 -38.86 -31.81
CA SER A 475 25.36 -37.44 -31.57
C SER A 475 26.22 -36.93 -30.42
N TYR A 476 26.44 -35.62 -30.34
CA TYR A 476 27.20 -35.01 -29.25
C TYR A 476 26.29 -34.17 -28.36
N VAL A 477 26.46 -34.30 -27.05
CA VAL A 477 25.73 -33.53 -26.03
C VAL A 477 26.73 -32.84 -25.11
N VAL A 478 26.38 -31.65 -24.63
CA VAL A 478 27.21 -30.90 -23.67
C VAL A 478 27.11 -31.55 -22.29
N ASP A 479 28.26 -31.73 -21.64
CA ASP A 479 28.32 -32.09 -20.21
C ASP A 479 28.32 -30.79 -19.39
N ASP A 480 27.13 -30.42 -18.90
CA ASP A 480 26.92 -29.16 -18.19
C ASP A 480 27.66 -29.12 -16.84
N ASP A 481 27.71 -30.25 -16.11
CA ASP A 481 28.33 -30.32 -14.80
C ASP A 481 29.86 -30.22 -14.91
N ALA A 482 30.47 -30.96 -15.85
CA ALA A 482 31.91 -30.88 -16.10
C ALA A 482 32.32 -29.50 -16.65
N THR A 483 31.47 -28.90 -17.51
CA THR A 483 31.73 -27.54 -18.01
C THR A 483 31.64 -26.50 -16.88
N LEU A 484 30.65 -26.61 -15.98
CA LEU A 484 30.52 -25.71 -14.83
C LEU A 484 31.66 -25.88 -13.81
N ALA A 485 32.19 -27.09 -13.62
CA ALA A 485 33.38 -27.32 -12.81
C ALA A 485 34.60 -26.60 -13.42
N ASN A 486 34.85 -26.78 -14.72
CA ASN A 486 35.95 -26.10 -15.42
C ASN A 486 35.88 -24.56 -15.32
N LEU A 487 34.68 -23.98 -15.43
CA LEU A 487 34.47 -22.52 -15.28
C LEU A 487 34.70 -22.02 -13.84
N ARG A 488 34.65 -22.90 -12.84
CA ARG A 488 35.04 -22.61 -11.45
C ARG A 488 36.54 -22.80 -11.20
N GLY A 489 37.29 -23.30 -12.17
CA GLY A 489 38.68 -23.69 -11.98
C GLY A 489 38.85 -25.02 -11.25
N GLU A 490 37.80 -25.83 -11.18
CA GLU A 490 37.76 -27.11 -10.47
C GLU A 490 37.60 -28.28 -11.47
N ASP A 491 38.08 -29.47 -11.11
CA ASP A 491 37.73 -30.71 -11.78
C ASP A 491 36.37 -31.25 -11.30
N VAL A 492 35.93 -32.38 -11.86
CA VAL A 492 34.65 -33.03 -11.48
C VAL A 492 34.64 -33.51 -10.03
N ASN A 493 35.82 -33.67 -9.40
CA ASN A 493 35.99 -34.09 -8.00
C ASN A 493 36.14 -32.88 -7.04
N GLY A 494 36.08 -31.65 -7.54
CA GLY A 494 36.25 -30.43 -6.75
C GLY A 494 37.70 -30.06 -6.43
N GLN A 495 38.68 -30.62 -7.14
CA GLN A 495 40.10 -30.24 -7.01
C GLN A 495 40.43 -29.08 -7.95
N ASN A 496 41.23 -28.13 -7.48
CA ASN A 496 41.65 -26.99 -8.29
C ASN A 496 42.54 -27.44 -9.45
N LEU A 497 42.23 -26.97 -10.66
CA LEU A 497 43.03 -27.18 -11.85
C LEU A 497 44.27 -26.27 -11.84
N PRO A 498 45.39 -26.65 -12.47
CA PRO A 498 46.54 -25.76 -12.64
C PRO A 498 46.20 -24.51 -13.48
N GLU A 499 46.90 -23.39 -13.24
CA GLU A 499 46.69 -22.11 -13.95
C GLU A 499 46.94 -22.21 -15.47
N ASP A 500 47.87 -23.09 -15.87
CA ASP A 500 48.18 -23.36 -17.28
C ASP A 500 47.19 -24.32 -17.97
N ASP A 501 46.21 -24.89 -17.24
CA ASP A 501 45.26 -25.84 -17.83
C ASP A 501 44.26 -25.11 -18.76
N PRO A 502 44.17 -25.52 -20.05
CA PRO A 502 43.25 -24.88 -21.00
C PRO A 502 41.77 -24.98 -20.61
N ARG A 503 41.39 -25.90 -19.72
CA ARG A 503 40.01 -26.06 -19.20
C ARG A 503 39.62 -24.92 -18.25
N ALA A 504 40.53 -24.48 -17.39
CA ALA A 504 40.30 -23.44 -16.38
C ALA A 504 40.66 -22.03 -16.86
N LYS A 505 41.03 -21.89 -18.14
CA LYS A 505 41.50 -20.64 -18.75
C LYS A 505 40.62 -19.42 -18.49
N LEU A 506 39.29 -19.56 -18.49
CA LEU A 506 38.38 -18.43 -18.22
C LEU A 506 38.39 -18.00 -16.75
N HIS A 507 38.50 -18.96 -15.83
CA HIS A 507 38.56 -18.69 -14.40
C HIS A 507 39.82 -17.89 -14.04
N TYR A 508 40.99 -18.37 -14.45
CA TYR A 508 42.27 -17.70 -14.20
C TYR A 508 42.38 -16.37 -14.92
N ARG A 509 41.87 -16.26 -16.16
CA ARG A 509 41.76 -14.98 -16.86
C ARG A 509 40.92 -13.96 -16.09
N TRP A 510 39.78 -14.39 -15.54
CA TRP A 510 38.93 -13.50 -14.76
C TRP A 510 39.58 -13.08 -13.44
N MET A 511 40.26 -13.99 -12.73
CA MET A 511 41.03 -13.64 -11.53
C MET A 511 42.14 -12.62 -11.81
N HIS A 512 42.87 -12.78 -12.92
CA HIS A 512 43.88 -11.82 -13.37
C HIS A 512 43.26 -10.44 -13.66
N GLU A 513 42.12 -10.40 -14.35
CA GLU A 513 41.39 -9.14 -14.60
C GLU A 513 40.88 -8.49 -13.31
N LEU A 514 40.44 -9.29 -12.34
CA LEU A 514 39.91 -8.80 -11.07
C LEU A 514 41.02 -8.22 -10.17
N ALA A 515 42.19 -8.86 -10.13
CA ALA A 515 43.37 -8.36 -9.42
C ALA A 515 43.88 -7.01 -9.94
N GLN A 516 43.53 -6.66 -11.17
CA GLN A 516 43.96 -5.43 -11.84
C GLN A 516 42.80 -4.45 -12.09
N ALA A 517 41.59 -4.74 -11.59
CA ALA A 517 40.39 -3.97 -11.90
C ALA A 517 40.46 -2.49 -11.45
N ASP A 518 41.28 -2.19 -10.43
CA ASP A 518 41.47 -0.84 -9.91
C ASP A 518 42.64 -0.08 -10.58
N LYS A 519 43.40 -0.73 -11.47
CA LYS A 519 44.49 -0.09 -12.24
C LYS A 519 43.91 0.69 -13.43
N VAL A 520 44.38 1.92 -13.63
CA VAL A 520 43.99 2.79 -14.76
C VAL A 520 44.42 2.21 -16.12
N HIS A 521 45.57 1.54 -16.14
CA HIS A 521 46.08 0.79 -17.29
C HIS A 521 46.40 -0.64 -16.84
N PRO A 522 45.53 -1.62 -17.14
CA PRO A 522 45.78 -3.01 -16.80
C PRO A 522 46.94 -3.57 -17.65
N ASP A 523 47.70 -4.49 -17.05
CA ASP A 523 48.79 -5.20 -17.73
C ASP A 523 48.18 -6.20 -18.75
N PRO A 524 48.85 -6.45 -19.88
CA PRO A 524 48.37 -7.41 -20.88
C PRO A 524 48.27 -8.83 -20.29
N HIS A 525 47.32 -9.62 -20.80
CA HIS A 525 47.14 -11.00 -20.35
C HIS A 525 48.39 -11.84 -20.66
N PRO A 526 48.83 -12.72 -19.73
CA PRO A 526 49.80 -13.77 -20.03
C PRO A 526 49.38 -14.61 -21.25
N GLU A 527 50.35 -15.03 -22.07
CA GLU A 527 50.08 -15.77 -23.33
C GLU A 527 49.20 -17.02 -23.13
N HIS A 528 49.33 -17.72 -22.00
CA HIS A 528 48.51 -18.90 -21.70
C HIS A 528 47.03 -18.57 -21.45
N LEU A 529 46.69 -17.33 -21.08
CA LEU A 529 45.32 -16.84 -20.84
C LEU A 529 44.64 -16.22 -22.07
N GLU A 530 45.34 -16.06 -23.20
CA GLU A 530 44.77 -15.53 -24.44
C GLU A 530 43.78 -16.50 -25.10
N VAL A 531 42.50 -16.11 -25.23
CA VAL A 531 41.46 -16.97 -25.78
C VAL A 531 41.49 -16.97 -27.31
N SER A 532 41.66 -18.14 -27.92
CA SER A 532 41.57 -18.37 -29.38
C SER A 532 40.33 -19.19 -29.74
N CYS A 533 39.88 -19.08 -31.00
CA CYS A 533 38.72 -19.82 -31.47
C CYS A 533 39.08 -21.31 -31.73
N PRO A 534 38.40 -22.29 -31.11
CA PRO A 534 38.68 -23.71 -31.34
C PRO A 534 38.22 -24.21 -32.72
N HIS A 535 37.35 -23.47 -33.41
CA HIS A 535 36.89 -23.82 -34.75
C HIS A 535 37.92 -23.50 -35.84
N CYS A 536 38.60 -22.34 -35.79
CA CYS A 536 39.55 -21.92 -36.84
C CYS A 536 40.98 -21.69 -36.34
N GLY A 537 41.25 -21.83 -35.03
CA GLY A 537 42.56 -21.55 -34.43
C GLY A 537 42.91 -20.06 -34.28
N SER A 538 42.01 -19.15 -34.68
CA SER A 538 42.25 -17.70 -34.78
C SER A 538 43.54 -17.37 -35.57
N PRO A 539 43.55 -17.53 -36.92
CA PRO A 539 44.74 -17.35 -37.74
C PRO A 539 45.35 -15.95 -37.57
N ALA A 540 46.67 -15.86 -37.66
CA ALA A 540 47.39 -14.60 -37.68
C ALA A 540 47.29 -13.94 -39.06
N ASP A 541 47.14 -12.63 -39.10
CA ASP A 541 47.23 -11.84 -40.33
C ASP A 541 48.70 -11.66 -40.77
N GLU A 542 48.90 -10.96 -41.90
CA GLU A 542 50.24 -10.70 -42.48
C GLU A 542 51.17 -9.90 -41.56
N TRP A 543 50.62 -9.23 -40.54
CA TRP A 543 51.38 -8.46 -39.53
C TRP A 543 51.62 -9.24 -38.23
N GLY A 544 51.15 -10.50 -38.16
CA GLY A 544 51.32 -11.38 -37.00
C GLY A 544 50.22 -11.26 -35.94
N ASP A 545 49.21 -10.42 -36.16
CA ASP A 545 48.10 -10.21 -35.23
C ASP A 545 47.02 -11.28 -35.45
N ARG A 546 46.63 -11.97 -34.37
CA ARG A 546 45.59 -13.02 -34.43
C ARG A 546 44.20 -12.43 -34.64
N THR A 547 43.34 -13.12 -35.40
CA THR A 547 41.93 -12.71 -35.54
C THR A 547 41.23 -12.60 -34.18
N GLY A 548 40.66 -11.43 -33.92
CA GLY A 548 40.03 -11.11 -32.63
C GLY A 548 38.79 -11.94 -32.31
N VAL A 549 38.59 -12.20 -31.02
CA VAL A 549 37.40 -12.86 -30.45
C VAL A 549 36.68 -11.91 -29.51
N GLU A 550 35.35 -11.84 -29.61
CA GLU A 550 34.51 -11.01 -28.73
C GLU A 550 33.88 -11.88 -27.66
N ASP A 551 34.12 -11.56 -26.40
CA ASP A 551 33.30 -12.05 -25.30
C ASP A 551 31.97 -11.31 -25.33
N ARG A 552 30.86 -12.03 -25.48
CA ARG A 552 29.53 -11.42 -25.53
C ARG A 552 29.11 -10.75 -24.22
N LEU A 553 29.75 -11.13 -23.11
CA LEU A 553 29.55 -10.55 -21.79
C LEU A 553 30.59 -9.45 -21.48
N ALA A 554 31.48 -9.10 -22.42
CA ALA A 554 32.44 -8.01 -22.22
C ALA A 554 31.73 -6.66 -22.04
N THR A 555 32.30 -5.86 -21.14
CA THR A 555 31.94 -4.47 -20.89
C THR A 555 32.81 -3.49 -21.66
N ILE A 556 33.60 -3.99 -22.61
CA ILE A 556 34.55 -3.23 -23.41
C ILE A 556 34.33 -3.61 -24.87
N ASP A 557 34.26 -2.62 -25.75
CA ASP A 557 34.20 -2.80 -27.19
C ASP A 557 35.58 -3.19 -27.75
N ARG A 558 35.62 -3.61 -29.02
CA ARG A 558 36.84 -4.03 -29.74
C ARG A 558 38.01 -3.03 -29.64
N ASN A 559 37.70 -1.73 -29.53
CA ASN A 559 38.70 -0.66 -29.48
C ASN A 559 39.13 -0.29 -28.05
N GLY A 560 38.75 -1.06 -27.04
CA GLY A 560 39.05 -0.75 -25.63
C GLY A 560 38.09 0.26 -24.98
N ASN A 561 37.04 0.68 -25.69
CA ASN A 561 36.07 1.65 -25.18
C ASN A 561 35.02 0.98 -24.28
N PRO A 562 34.53 1.65 -23.21
CA PRO A 562 33.52 1.08 -22.33
C PRO A 562 32.18 0.90 -23.07
N LYS A 563 31.64 -0.32 -22.99
CA LYS A 563 30.34 -0.72 -23.54
C LYS A 563 29.40 -1.07 -22.39
N PRO A 564 28.12 -0.67 -22.45
CA PRO A 564 27.13 -1.15 -21.48
C PRO A 564 27.03 -2.68 -21.58
N GLY A 565 27.39 -3.38 -20.49
CA GLY A 565 27.25 -4.84 -20.42
C GLY A 565 25.80 -5.30 -20.62
N LEU A 566 25.64 -6.57 -20.99
CA LEU A 566 24.33 -7.20 -21.14
C LEU A 566 23.53 -7.12 -19.84
N LEU A 567 22.21 -7.03 -19.94
CA LEU A 567 21.32 -7.08 -18.78
C LEU A 567 20.68 -8.46 -18.71
N VAL A 568 20.87 -9.14 -17.58
CA VAL A 568 20.50 -10.53 -17.35
C VAL A 568 19.39 -10.59 -16.31
N GLU A 569 18.25 -11.19 -16.64
CA GLU A 569 17.15 -11.44 -15.71
C GLU A 569 17.36 -12.81 -15.05
N ARG A 570 18.10 -12.84 -13.95
CA ARG A 570 18.38 -14.06 -13.18
C ARG A 570 17.27 -14.37 -12.19
N HIS A 571 17.16 -15.64 -11.78
CA HIS A 571 16.32 -16.07 -10.65
C HIS A 571 16.68 -15.32 -9.37
N LEU A 572 15.76 -15.27 -8.41
CA LEU A 572 16.10 -14.82 -7.05
C LEU A 572 17.15 -15.75 -6.46
N ILE A 573 18.04 -15.21 -5.64
CA ILE A 573 19.04 -15.96 -4.87
C ILE A 573 19.03 -15.48 -3.42
N ASP A 574 19.75 -16.20 -2.55
CA ASP A 574 19.89 -15.83 -1.16
C ASP A 574 20.52 -14.43 -1.00
N GLY A 575 19.94 -13.61 -0.13
CA GLY A 575 20.37 -12.22 0.11
C GLY A 575 19.76 -11.18 -0.84
N ASP A 576 18.94 -11.58 -1.82
CA ASP A 576 18.18 -10.63 -2.63
C ASP A 576 17.13 -9.91 -1.78
N VAL A 577 16.91 -8.63 -2.09
CA VAL A 577 16.02 -7.76 -1.33
C VAL A 577 14.61 -7.82 -1.91
N ALA A 578 13.62 -8.15 -1.09
CA ALA A 578 12.22 -8.20 -1.48
C ALA A 578 11.31 -7.51 -0.46
N ILE A 579 10.24 -6.90 -0.93
CA ILE A 579 9.24 -6.28 -0.05
C ILE A 579 8.18 -7.33 0.30
N PHE A 580 7.96 -7.54 1.58
CA PHE A 580 6.97 -8.45 2.12
C PHE A 580 5.80 -7.66 2.73
N ASN A 581 4.57 -8.07 2.43
CA ASN A 581 3.38 -7.28 2.73
C ASN A 581 2.19 -8.17 3.12
N ARG A 582 1.52 -7.81 4.23
CA ARG A 582 0.22 -8.37 4.63
C ARG A 582 -0.89 -7.35 4.38
N GLN A 583 -1.96 -7.79 3.73
CA GLN A 583 -3.17 -6.99 3.56
C GLN A 583 -4.19 -7.36 4.65
N PRO A 584 -4.88 -6.38 5.27
CA PRO A 584 -4.83 -4.93 5.02
C PRO A 584 -3.59 -4.25 5.63
N SER A 585 -3.00 -3.30 4.90
CA SER A 585 -1.85 -2.53 5.36
C SER A 585 -2.33 -1.33 6.20
N LEU A 586 -2.27 -1.45 7.53
CA LEU A 586 -2.78 -0.43 8.47
C LEU A 586 -1.74 0.64 8.81
N HIS A 587 -0.47 0.27 8.84
CA HIS A 587 0.65 1.15 9.16
C HIS A 587 1.83 0.84 8.24
N ARG A 588 2.86 1.70 8.24
CA ARG A 588 4.02 1.53 7.34
C ARG A 588 4.72 0.18 7.51
N MET A 589 4.80 -0.33 8.75
CA MET A 589 5.43 -1.63 9.06
C MET A 589 4.64 -2.84 8.55
N SER A 590 3.41 -2.68 8.03
CA SER A 590 2.72 -3.77 7.33
C SER A 590 3.36 -4.11 5.98
N MET A 591 4.33 -3.29 5.53
CA MET A 591 5.14 -3.50 4.34
C MET A 591 6.61 -3.23 4.66
N MET A 592 7.40 -4.28 4.83
CA MET A 592 8.83 -4.17 5.15
C MET A 592 9.67 -4.97 4.17
N VAL A 593 10.97 -4.68 4.17
CA VAL A 593 11.93 -5.36 3.31
C VAL A 593 12.58 -6.51 4.05
N HIS A 594 12.56 -7.66 3.40
CA HIS A 594 13.19 -8.89 3.85
C HIS A 594 14.28 -9.32 2.85
N GLU A 595 15.25 -10.06 3.35
CA GLU A 595 16.28 -10.74 2.57
C GLU A 595 15.79 -12.14 2.22
N VAL A 596 15.80 -12.46 0.94
CA VAL A 596 15.29 -13.72 0.43
C VAL A 596 16.24 -14.84 0.83
N ARG A 597 15.67 -15.94 1.31
CA ARG A 597 16.33 -17.22 1.50
C ARG A 597 15.55 -18.31 0.79
N VAL A 598 16.14 -18.90 -0.23
CA VAL A 598 15.46 -19.87 -1.09
C VAL A 598 15.40 -21.22 -0.38
N MET A 599 14.19 -21.73 -0.19
CA MET A 599 13.95 -22.99 0.50
C MET A 599 13.00 -23.89 -0.28
N GLU A 600 13.09 -25.19 0.00
CA GLU A 600 12.14 -26.17 -0.53
C GLU A 600 10.79 -26.06 0.19
N GLY A 601 9.70 -26.21 -0.56
CA GLY A 601 8.33 -26.05 -0.08
C GLY A 601 7.49 -25.15 -0.98
N HIS A 602 6.32 -24.74 -0.47
CA HIS A 602 5.34 -23.92 -1.20
C HIS A 602 4.84 -22.68 -0.43
N THR A 603 5.23 -22.54 0.84
CA THR A 603 4.83 -21.45 1.73
C THR A 603 5.94 -20.42 1.89
N PHE A 604 5.57 -19.19 2.21
CA PHE A 604 6.54 -18.22 2.71
C PHE A 604 6.86 -18.53 4.18
N ARG A 605 8.13 -18.44 4.56
CA ARG A 605 8.57 -18.62 5.96
C ARG A 605 9.19 -17.34 6.48
N PHE A 606 8.94 -17.00 7.73
CA PHE A 606 9.61 -15.86 8.37
C PHE A 606 9.63 -16.04 9.88
N ASN A 607 10.46 -15.24 10.54
CA ASN A 607 10.67 -15.30 11.98
C ASN A 607 9.42 -14.88 12.78
N LEU A 608 9.10 -15.62 13.84
CA LEU A 608 7.95 -15.41 14.72
C LEU A 608 7.93 -14.04 15.41
N ALA A 609 9.10 -13.45 15.71
CA ALA A 609 9.20 -12.14 16.35
C ALA A 609 8.62 -11.00 15.47
N VAL A 610 8.48 -11.24 14.16
CA VAL A 610 8.00 -10.27 13.16
C VAL A 610 6.49 -10.43 12.87
N CYS A 611 5.78 -11.32 13.57
CA CYS A 611 4.34 -11.50 13.35
C CYS A 611 3.52 -10.26 13.75
N THR A 612 3.92 -9.57 14.82
CA THR A 612 3.22 -8.41 15.40
C THR A 612 3.10 -7.22 14.43
N PRO A 613 4.15 -6.74 13.72
CA PRO A 613 3.99 -5.66 12.75
C PRO A 613 3.12 -6.05 11.54
N TYR A 614 3.03 -7.33 11.18
CA TYR A 614 2.10 -7.75 10.14
C TYR A 614 0.68 -8.02 10.66
N ASN A 615 0.52 -8.10 11.98
CA ASN A 615 -0.66 -8.64 12.66
C ASN A 615 -1.06 -10.01 12.06
N ALA A 616 -0.05 -10.82 11.73
CA ALA A 616 -0.19 -12.08 11.00
C ALA A 616 -0.29 -13.26 11.97
N ASP A 617 -1.14 -14.22 11.61
CA ASP A 617 -1.22 -15.53 12.26
C ASP A 617 -0.96 -16.65 11.24
N PHE A 618 -1.07 -17.91 11.68
CA PHE A 618 -0.73 -19.07 10.85
C PHE A 618 -1.94 -19.99 10.64
N ASP A 619 -3.16 -19.44 10.61
CA ASP A 619 -4.40 -20.20 10.42
C ASP A 619 -4.78 -20.44 8.95
N GLY A 620 -3.97 -19.93 8.01
CA GLY A 620 -4.25 -19.91 6.58
C GLY A 620 -3.98 -18.55 5.92
N ASP A 621 -3.52 -17.57 6.70
CA ASP A 621 -3.10 -16.26 6.24
C ASP A 621 -2.14 -16.32 5.04
N GLU A 622 -2.35 -15.40 4.10
CA GLU A 622 -1.56 -15.26 2.88
C GLU A 622 -0.89 -13.89 2.82
N MET A 623 0.37 -13.87 2.40
CA MET A 623 1.15 -12.64 2.25
C MET A 623 1.68 -12.47 0.83
N ASN A 624 1.97 -11.22 0.47
CA ASN A 624 2.49 -10.84 -0.83
C ASN A 624 3.98 -10.55 -0.74
N LEU A 625 4.73 -11.03 -1.74
CA LEU A 625 6.14 -10.74 -1.96
C LEU A 625 6.28 -9.92 -3.24
N HIS A 626 6.98 -8.79 -3.19
CA HIS A 626 7.27 -7.93 -4.34
C HIS A 626 8.77 -7.84 -4.58
N VAL A 627 9.20 -8.10 -5.81
CA VAL A 627 10.63 -8.12 -6.18
C VAL A 627 11.02 -6.84 -6.89
N ILE A 628 11.95 -6.10 -6.28
CA ILE A 628 12.37 -4.78 -6.75
C ILE A 628 13.33 -4.94 -7.94
N GLN A 629 13.03 -4.22 -9.03
CA GLN A 629 13.75 -4.38 -10.29
C GLN A 629 14.95 -3.42 -10.42
N SER A 630 14.77 -2.11 -10.21
CA SER A 630 15.84 -1.12 -10.37
C SER A 630 16.84 -1.14 -9.21
N GLU A 631 18.10 -0.88 -9.51
CA GLU A 631 19.18 -0.92 -8.52
C GLU A 631 19.04 0.17 -7.46
N GLU A 632 18.66 1.38 -7.88
CA GLU A 632 18.37 2.52 -6.99
C GLU A 632 17.26 2.18 -5.97
N ALA A 633 16.16 1.58 -6.44
CA ALA A 633 15.06 1.20 -5.56
C ALA A 633 15.45 0.03 -4.64
N ARG A 634 16.28 -0.91 -5.10
CA ARG A 634 16.81 -1.99 -4.23
C ARG A 634 17.67 -1.40 -3.12
N ALA A 635 18.52 -0.43 -3.44
CA ALA A 635 19.37 0.25 -2.45
C ALA A 635 18.54 1.06 -1.45
N GLU A 636 17.60 1.88 -1.92
CA GLU A 636 16.68 2.66 -1.07
C GLU A 636 15.90 1.75 -0.11
N ALA A 637 15.32 0.68 -0.64
CA ALA A 637 14.54 -0.27 0.15
C ALA A 637 15.41 -1.02 1.16
N LYS A 638 16.63 -1.41 0.80
CA LYS A 638 17.58 -2.06 1.71
C LYS A 638 18.03 -1.14 2.84
N ILE A 639 18.21 0.16 2.59
CA ILE A 639 18.69 1.10 3.60
C ILE A 639 17.56 1.55 4.53
N LEU A 640 16.37 1.82 3.99
CA LEU A 640 15.31 2.50 4.74
C LEU A 640 14.22 1.58 5.29
N MET A 641 13.99 0.40 4.67
CA MET A 641 12.79 -0.40 4.93
C MET A 641 13.08 -1.80 5.50
N ARG A 642 14.34 -2.14 5.79
CA ARG A 642 14.68 -3.44 6.41
C ARG A 642 13.99 -3.59 7.76
N VAL A 643 13.69 -4.83 8.14
CA VAL A 643 12.96 -5.14 9.37
C VAL A 643 13.66 -4.57 10.61
N GLN A 644 14.98 -4.71 10.69
CA GLN A 644 15.79 -4.17 11.79
C GLN A 644 15.63 -2.66 12.00
N GLU A 645 15.40 -1.87 10.94
CA GLU A 645 15.22 -0.41 11.02
C GLU A 645 13.83 -0.01 11.56
N HIS A 646 12.97 -1.00 11.77
CA HIS A 646 11.58 -0.85 12.20
C HIS A 646 11.25 -1.69 13.44
N ILE A 647 12.26 -2.07 14.23
CA ILE A 647 12.03 -2.69 15.55
C ILE A 647 11.22 -1.72 16.42
N LEU A 648 11.62 -0.44 16.45
CA LEU A 648 10.92 0.63 17.17
C LEU A 648 9.78 1.24 16.34
N THR A 649 8.61 1.42 16.96
CA THR A 649 7.42 1.96 16.29
C THR A 649 7.39 3.49 16.27
N PRO A 650 6.98 4.11 15.15
CA PRO A 650 6.75 5.56 15.10
C PRO A 650 5.50 6.01 15.88
N ARG A 651 4.69 5.09 16.42
CA ARG A 651 3.48 5.45 17.18
C ARG A 651 3.82 5.99 18.57
N TYR A 652 4.80 5.39 19.24
CA TYR A 652 5.15 5.71 20.62
C TYR A 652 6.62 5.47 20.96
N GLY A 653 7.48 4.98 20.05
CA GLY A 653 8.91 4.84 20.34
C GLY A 653 9.28 3.65 21.24
N GLY A 654 8.55 2.53 21.12
CA GLY A 654 8.91 1.26 21.76
C GLY A 654 8.96 0.10 20.74
N ALA A 655 9.59 -1.01 21.12
CA ALA A 655 9.81 -2.16 20.25
C ALA A 655 8.50 -2.89 19.94
N VAL A 656 8.05 -2.83 18.69
CA VAL A 656 6.89 -3.61 18.22
C VAL A 656 7.29 -5.03 17.79
N ILE A 657 8.53 -5.19 17.32
CA ILE A 657 9.11 -6.50 17.00
C ILE A 657 9.76 -7.02 18.27
N GLY A 658 9.39 -8.22 18.71
CA GLY A 658 9.87 -8.78 19.98
C GLY A 658 9.39 -10.21 20.20
N GLY A 659 9.73 -10.75 21.37
CA GLY A 659 9.29 -12.09 21.76
C GLY A 659 7.77 -12.15 21.90
N ILE A 660 7.17 -13.22 21.38
CA ILE A 660 5.76 -13.56 21.54
C ILE A 660 5.62 -14.96 22.14
N HIS A 661 4.55 -15.17 22.92
CA HIS A 661 4.13 -16.48 23.43
C HIS A 661 5.31 -17.31 24.00
N ASP A 662 5.71 -18.37 23.30
CA ASP A 662 6.77 -19.32 23.69
C ASP A 662 8.12 -18.64 24.00
N HIS A 663 8.43 -17.52 23.33
CA HIS A 663 9.62 -16.74 23.62
C HIS A 663 9.60 -16.15 25.03
N ILE A 664 8.41 -15.69 25.47
CA ILE A 664 8.18 -15.15 26.81
C ILE A 664 8.19 -16.28 27.84
N SER A 665 7.50 -17.40 27.55
CA SER A 665 7.51 -18.57 28.45
C SER A 665 8.91 -19.15 28.64
N GLY A 666 9.69 -19.26 27.56
CA GLY A 666 11.06 -19.78 27.63
C GLY A 666 11.99 -18.87 28.42
N ALA A 667 11.88 -17.55 28.22
CA ALA A 667 12.63 -16.58 29.00
C ALA A 667 12.24 -16.59 30.48
N TYR A 668 10.94 -16.68 30.78
CA TYR A 668 10.43 -16.76 32.15
C TYR A 668 10.97 -18.00 32.87
N LEU A 669 10.88 -19.17 32.24
CA LEU A 669 11.37 -20.42 32.81
C LEU A 669 12.88 -20.42 33.02
N LEU A 670 13.63 -19.80 32.11
CA LEU A 670 15.10 -19.77 32.14
C LEU A 670 15.65 -18.75 33.13
N SER A 671 15.01 -17.58 33.27
CA SER A 671 15.49 -16.47 34.10
C SER A 671 15.03 -16.51 35.56
N ARG A 672 14.06 -17.36 35.89
CA ARG A 672 13.50 -17.46 37.25
C ARG A 672 14.62 -17.74 38.28
N PRO A 673 14.68 -17.00 39.41
CA PRO A 673 15.68 -17.21 40.45
C PRO A 673 15.71 -18.66 40.95
N GLY A 674 16.91 -19.23 41.05
CA GLY A 674 17.11 -20.61 41.51
C GLY A 674 16.97 -21.69 40.44
N THR A 675 16.72 -21.34 39.17
CA THR A 675 16.64 -22.32 38.07
C THR A 675 18.02 -22.88 37.73
N LEU A 676 18.19 -24.19 37.94
CA LEU A 676 19.39 -24.96 37.59
C LEU A 676 19.13 -25.85 36.37
N ILE A 677 19.97 -25.70 35.33
CA ILE A 677 19.87 -26.46 34.09
C ILE A 677 20.99 -27.48 34.02
N ASN A 678 20.63 -28.75 33.83
CA ASN A 678 21.61 -29.82 33.64
C ASN A 678 22.58 -29.47 32.50
N ARG A 679 23.89 -29.70 32.71
CA ARG A 679 24.96 -29.43 31.74
C ARG A 679 24.63 -29.89 30.32
N ARG A 680 24.01 -31.06 30.15
CA ARG A 680 23.65 -31.57 28.81
C ARG A 680 22.65 -30.65 28.10
N HIS A 681 21.57 -30.25 28.77
CA HIS A 681 20.56 -29.36 28.18
C HIS A 681 21.12 -27.94 28.00
N GLY A 682 21.95 -27.47 28.93
CA GLY A 682 22.61 -26.16 28.79
C GLY A 682 23.53 -26.09 27.57
N LEU A 683 24.33 -27.14 27.31
CA LEU A 683 25.17 -27.20 26.11
C LEU A 683 24.36 -27.28 24.82
N GLU A 684 23.20 -27.93 24.82
CA GLU A 684 22.29 -27.96 23.67
C GLU A 684 21.69 -26.58 23.38
N MET A 685 21.25 -25.86 24.42
CA MET A 685 20.76 -24.47 24.31
C MET A 685 21.83 -23.53 23.75
N ILE A 686 23.04 -23.59 24.31
CA ILE A 686 24.20 -22.79 23.88
C ILE A 686 24.64 -23.18 22.45
N GLY A 687 24.50 -24.45 22.08
CA GLY A 687 24.77 -24.93 20.72
C GLY A 687 23.83 -24.33 19.68
N ASN A 688 22.54 -24.16 20.00
CA ASN A 688 21.54 -23.61 19.07
C ASN A 688 21.76 -22.13 18.74
N ILE A 689 22.36 -21.36 19.65
CA ILE A 689 22.77 -19.97 19.39
C ILE A 689 24.15 -19.88 18.71
N GLY A 690 24.87 -21.00 18.55
CA GLY A 690 26.19 -21.02 17.94
C GLY A 690 27.24 -20.24 18.73
N TRP A 691 27.13 -20.20 20.06
CA TRP A 691 28.07 -19.48 20.92
C TRP A 691 29.48 -20.09 20.87
N THR A 692 30.48 -19.23 20.71
CA THR A 692 31.90 -19.63 20.60
C THR A 692 32.79 -19.04 21.70
N GLY A 693 32.21 -18.31 22.66
CA GLY A 693 32.92 -17.68 23.77
C GLY A 693 33.14 -18.60 24.97
N GLU A 694 33.50 -18.00 26.10
CA GLU A 694 33.63 -18.72 27.38
C GLU A 694 32.28 -19.25 27.85
N LEU A 695 32.30 -20.43 28.47
CA LEU A 695 31.10 -21.07 29.00
C LEU A 695 30.78 -20.50 30.40
N PRO A 696 29.50 -20.44 30.78
CA PRO A 696 29.09 -20.03 32.13
C PRO A 696 29.70 -20.90 33.23
N GLU A 697 29.75 -20.37 34.45
CA GLU A 697 30.22 -21.13 35.61
C GLU A 697 29.34 -22.35 35.87
N ILE A 698 29.99 -23.49 36.13
CA ILE A 698 29.29 -24.74 36.45
C ILE A 698 29.03 -24.78 37.96
N VAL A 699 27.76 -24.87 38.33
CA VAL A 699 27.28 -25.00 39.70
C VAL A 699 26.85 -26.45 39.95
N LYS A 700 27.07 -26.96 41.16
CA LYS A 700 26.59 -28.30 41.54
C LYS A 700 25.21 -28.19 42.18
N ASP A 701 24.27 -28.97 41.68
CA ASP A 701 22.93 -29.14 42.25
C ASP A 701 22.98 -29.90 43.60
N GLU A 702 21.85 -29.94 44.33
CA GLU A 702 21.68 -30.67 45.60
C GLU A 702 22.07 -32.16 45.49
N ASN A 703 21.95 -32.74 44.30
CA ASN A 703 22.32 -34.12 43.99
C ASN A 703 23.77 -34.30 43.48
N GLY A 704 24.59 -33.24 43.53
CA GLY A 704 25.99 -33.25 43.08
C GLY A 704 26.19 -33.26 41.55
N LYS A 705 25.14 -33.04 40.77
CA LYS A 705 25.20 -32.97 39.30
C LYS A 705 25.66 -31.59 38.84
N GLU A 706 26.45 -31.57 37.77
CA GLU A 706 26.91 -30.35 37.11
C GLU A 706 25.75 -29.67 36.36
N CYS A 707 25.46 -28.43 36.74
CA CYS A 707 24.40 -27.61 36.21
C CYS A 707 24.92 -26.19 35.89
N PHE A 708 24.21 -25.48 35.03
CA PHE A 708 24.36 -24.05 34.80
C PHE A 708 23.20 -23.31 35.45
N ARG A 709 23.42 -22.06 35.88
CA ARG A 709 22.29 -21.19 36.26
C ARG A 709 21.64 -20.65 34.99
N GLY A 710 20.31 -20.65 34.94
CA GLY A 710 19.60 -20.16 33.76
C GLY A 710 19.85 -18.67 33.46
N GLN A 711 20.01 -17.85 34.50
CA GLN A 711 20.39 -16.43 34.39
C GLN A 711 21.75 -16.23 33.72
N ASP A 712 22.74 -17.06 34.03
CA ASP A 712 24.07 -16.97 33.43
C ASP A 712 24.03 -17.32 31.92
N ILE A 713 23.16 -18.24 31.52
CA ILE A 713 22.96 -18.60 30.09
C ILE A 713 22.36 -17.42 29.32
N ILE A 714 21.34 -16.74 29.86
CA ILE A 714 20.73 -15.57 29.21
C ILE A 714 21.72 -14.41 29.15
N SER A 715 22.56 -14.24 30.18
CA SER A 715 23.52 -13.15 30.24
C SER A 715 24.55 -13.21 29.11
N LEU A 716 24.78 -14.38 28.48
CA LEU A 716 25.69 -14.53 27.34
C LEU A 716 25.28 -13.72 26.09
N ILE A 717 23.98 -13.53 25.88
CA ILE A 717 23.46 -12.85 24.68
C ILE A 717 23.27 -11.34 24.87
N ILE A 718 23.36 -10.85 26.11
CA ILE A 718 23.14 -9.44 26.44
C ILE A 718 24.49 -8.70 26.37
N PRO A 719 24.56 -7.55 25.68
CA PRO A 719 25.79 -6.76 25.63
C PRO A 719 26.22 -6.21 27.01
N ASP A 720 27.53 -6.20 27.25
CA ASP A 720 28.13 -5.73 28.51
C ASP A 720 27.86 -4.25 28.82
N ASN A 721 27.49 -3.43 27.84
CA ASN A 721 27.25 -2.00 28.04
C ASN A 721 25.82 -1.66 28.51
N ILE A 722 25.00 -2.67 28.84
CA ILE A 722 23.61 -2.47 29.25
C ILE A 722 23.49 -2.43 30.77
N HIS A 723 22.90 -1.34 31.25
CA HIS A 723 22.52 -1.13 32.65
C HIS A 723 21.05 -0.76 32.71
N LEU A 724 20.24 -1.60 33.36
CA LEU A 724 18.79 -1.38 33.42
C LEU A 724 18.22 -1.94 34.71
N ARG A 725 17.26 -1.21 35.30
CA ARG A 725 16.45 -1.69 36.40
C ARG A 725 14.96 -1.46 36.11
N PHE A 726 14.15 -2.50 36.23
CA PHE A 726 12.70 -2.38 36.09
C PHE A 726 11.98 -3.49 36.86
N ARG A 727 10.69 -3.28 37.10
CA ARG A 727 9.83 -4.27 37.76
C ARG A 727 9.13 -5.15 36.72
N SER A 728 9.34 -6.45 36.80
CA SER A 728 8.69 -7.44 35.96
C SER A 728 7.18 -7.47 36.20
N ARG A 729 6.42 -8.07 35.29
CA ARG A 729 4.98 -8.35 35.46
C ARG A 729 4.73 -9.33 36.60
N SER A 730 5.70 -10.21 36.86
CA SER A 730 5.69 -11.15 37.98
C SER A 730 5.99 -10.50 39.35
N ASN A 731 6.12 -9.17 39.40
CA ASN A 731 6.48 -8.36 40.57
C ASN A 731 7.91 -8.54 41.11
N ASP A 732 8.81 -9.11 40.31
CA ASP A 732 10.24 -9.21 40.61
C ASP A 732 11.00 -7.97 40.12
N ASP A 733 12.01 -7.53 40.88
CA ASP A 733 12.95 -6.49 40.44
C ASP A 733 13.98 -7.12 39.50
N VAL A 734 13.95 -6.74 38.23
CA VAL A 734 14.94 -7.13 37.22
C VAL A 734 16.06 -6.10 37.20
N VAL A 735 17.29 -6.57 37.36
CA VAL A 735 18.50 -5.76 37.39
C VAL A 735 19.49 -6.34 36.38
N VAL A 736 19.86 -5.54 35.39
CA VAL A 736 20.90 -5.87 34.41
C VAL A 736 22.11 -5.00 34.69
N LYS A 737 23.25 -5.63 34.98
CA LYS A 737 24.53 -4.95 35.24
C LYS A 737 25.64 -5.58 34.44
N ASN A 738 26.30 -4.78 33.59
CA ASN A 738 27.37 -5.26 32.73
C ASN A 738 26.97 -6.52 31.94
N GLY A 739 25.76 -6.57 31.40
CA GLY A 739 25.22 -7.76 30.71
C GLY A 739 24.71 -8.89 31.61
N MET A 740 25.03 -8.90 32.92
CA MET A 740 24.53 -9.91 33.86
C MET A 740 23.12 -9.61 34.32
N VAL A 741 22.23 -10.61 34.21
CA VAL A 741 20.80 -10.49 34.57
C VAL A 741 20.54 -11.09 35.94
N GLU A 742 19.93 -10.30 36.82
CA GLU A 742 19.27 -10.76 38.04
C GLU A 742 17.77 -10.48 37.95
N GLY A 743 16.95 -11.44 38.40
CA GLY A 743 15.49 -11.37 38.37
C GLY A 743 14.86 -12.14 37.20
N THR A 744 13.53 -12.09 37.11
CA THR A 744 12.74 -12.86 36.14
C THR A 744 12.36 -12.02 34.92
N LEU A 745 12.76 -12.48 33.74
CA LEU A 745 12.40 -11.90 32.44
C LEU A 745 11.04 -12.40 31.97
N ASP A 746 10.12 -11.48 31.73
CA ASP A 746 8.78 -11.77 31.22
C ASP A 746 8.42 -10.82 30.05
N LYS A 747 7.13 -10.64 29.75
CA LYS A 747 6.68 -9.76 28.65
C LYS A 747 7.29 -8.34 28.75
N ARG A 748 7.52 -7.80 29.96
CA ARG A 748 8.10 -6.45 30.14
C ARG A 748 9.58 -6.35 29.81
N ALA A 749 10.27 -7.48 29.74
CA ALA A 749 11.68 -7.50 29.37
C ALA A 749 11.83 -7.44 27.84
N ILE A 750 11.17 -8.38 27.16
CA ILE A 750 11.49 -8.76 25.77
C ILE A 750 10.25 -8.89 24.87
N GLY A 751 9.06 -8.67 25.43
CA GLY A 751 7.81 -8.80 24.71
C GLY A 751 7.62 -7.70 23.68
N ALA A 752 6.91 -8.00 22.60
CA ALA A 752 6.43 -6.97 21.70
C ALA A 752 5.58 -5.92 22.45
N GLU A 753 5.81 -4.65 22.12
CA GLU A 753 5.20 -3.41 22.64
C GLU A 753 5.65 -2.95 24.04
N ASP A 754 6.16 -3.84 24.90
CA ASP A 754 6.46 -3.57 26.32
C ASP A 754 7.90 -3.96 26.71
N GLY A 755 8.75 -4.32 25.74
CA GLY A 755 10.07 -4.89 25.95
C GLY A 755 11.16 -3.86 26.31
N ARG A 756 11.31 -3.54 27.59
CA ARG A 756 12.27 -2.52 28.07
C ARG A 756 13.73 -2.87 27.85
N LEU A 757 14.09 -4.15 27.96
CA LEU A 757 15.46 -4.60 27.72
C LEU A 757 15.81 -4.50 26.24
N LEU A 758 14.86 -4.88 25.37
CA LEU A 758 15.03 -4.79 23.93
C LEU A 758 15.14 -3.32 23.47
N ASP A 759 14.30 -2.44 24.01
CA ASP A 759 14.36 -1.00 23.74
C ASP A 759 15.73 -0.41 24.09
N ALA A 760 16.26 -0.76 25.28
CA ALA A 760 17.57 -0.29 25.73
C ALA A 760 18.70 -0.76 24.79
N ILE A 761 18.68 -2.03 24.36
CA ILE A 761 19.69 -2.58 23.44
C ILE A 761 19.65 -1.86 22.09
N VAL A 762 18.46 -1.68 21.51
CA VAL A 762 18.31 -1.04 20.20
C VAL A 762 18.71 0.44 20.24
N GLN A 763 18.39 1.14 21.32
CA GLN A 763 18.72 2.56 21.48
C GLN A 763 20.22 2.80 21.69
N THR A 764 20.88 1.99 22.51
CA THR A 764 22.30 2.19 22.85
C THR A 764 23.24 1.63 21.78
N ASN A 765 22.92 0.45 21.22
CA ASN A 765 23.81 -0.28 20.32
C ASN A 765 23.37 -0.24 18.85
N GLY A 766 22.21 0.32 18.55
CA GLY A 766 21.64 0.43 17.22
C GLY A 766 20.85 -0.81 16.77
N PRO A 767 20.19 -0.72 15.60
CA PRO A 767 19.25 -1.73 15.12
C PRO A 767 19.92 -3.05 14.70
N GLU A 768 21.17 -3.02 14.23
CA GLU A 768 21.89 -4.23 13.79
C GLU A 768 22.17 -5.19 14.96
N LEU A 769 22.67 -4.65 16.07
CA LEU A 769 22.89 -5.44 17.29
C LEU A 769 21.57 -5.84 17.95
N GLY A 770 20.54 -5.00 17.88
CA GLY A 770 19.18 -5.36 18.30
C GLY A 770 18.59 -6.55 17.52
N ALA A 771 18.77 -6.58 16.20
CA ALA A 771 18.33 -7.71 15.36
C ALA A 771 19.09 -8.99 15.67
N LYS A 772 20.42 -8.91 15.88
CA LYS A 772 21.22 -10.06 16.30
C LYS A 772 20.77 -10.60 17.66
N PHE A 773 20.56 -9.71 18.63
CA PHE A 773 20.04 -10.08 19.94
C PHE A 773 18.68 -10.80 19.82
N LEU A 774 17.77 -10.30 18.98
CA LEU A 774 16.49 -10.96 18.73
C LEU A 774 16.65 -12.37 18.12
N ASP A 775 17.55 -12.55 17.15
CA ASP A 775 17.82 -13.86 16.55
C ASP A 775 18.35 -14.86 17.58
N ASP A 776 19.33 -14.45 18.39
CA ASP A 776 19.93 -15.31 19.41
C ASP A 776 18.93 -15.61 20.53
N PHE A 777 18.16 -14.60 20.95
CA PHE A 777 17.14 -14.72 21.98
C PHE A 777 15.98 -15.63 21.58
N THR A 778 15.47 -15.49 20.34
CA THR A 778 14.35 -16.33 19.85
C THR A 778 14.76 -17.80 19.75
N ARG A 779 15.99 -18.08 19.31
CA ARG A 779 16.55 -19.45 19.29
C ARG A 779 16.76 -20.01 20.69
N LEU A 780 17.32 -19.21 21.60
CA LEU A 780 17.59 -19.62 22.98
C LEU A 780 16.30 -19.94 23.74
N SER A 781 15.30 -19.06 23.65
CA SER A 781 14.01 -19.23 24.32
C SER A 781 13.24 -20.47 23.84
N ILE A 782 13.26 -20.75 22.53
CA ILE A 782 12.65 -21.97 21.98
C ILE A 782 13.42 -23.22 22.42
N ALA A 783 14.76 -23.17 22.42
CA ALA A 783 15.58 -24.26 22.93
C ALA A 783 15.30 -24.54 24.42
N ALA A 784 15.09 -23.48 25.21
CA ALA A 784 14.71 -23.57 26.61
C ALA A 784 13.34 -24.26 26.79
N CYS A 785 12.30 -23.78 26.10
CA CYS A 785 10.97 -24.40 26.14
C CYS A 785 11.00 -25.88 25.72
N THR A 786 11.76 -26.20 24.66
CA THR A 786 11.85 -27.57 24.12
C THR A 786 12.56 -28.50 25.09
N SER A 787 13.65 -28.05 25.71
CA SER A 787 14.47 -28.90 26.59
C SER A 787 13.89 -29.06 27.98
N LEU A 788 13.24 -28.01 28.51
CA LEU A 788 12.59 -28.05 29.83
C LEU A 788 11.24 -28.74 29.78
N GLY A 789 10.58 -28.74 28.61
CA GLY A 789 9.24 -29.27 28.42
C GLY A 789 8.20 -28.34 29.02
N PHE A 790 7.30 -27.83 28.17
CA PHE A 790 6.21 -26.97 28.60
C PHE A 790 4.90 -27.42 27.96
N THR A 791 3.93 -27.80 28.78
CA THR A 791 2.62 -28.30 28.35
C THR A 791 1.57 -27.84 29.33
N THR A 792 0.32 -27.72 28.86
CA THR A 792 -0.84 -27.48 29.72
C THR A 792 -1.77 -28.70 29.67
N GLY A 793 -2.33 -29.05 30.82
CA GLY A 793 -3.29 -30.14 30.99
C GLY A 793 -4.67 -29.63 31.39
N ILE A 794 -5.67 -30.52 31.40
CA ILE A 794 -7.01 -30.18 31.89
C ILE A 794 -7.02 -29.97 33.43
N ASP A 795 -6.06 -30.58 34.12
CA ASP A 795 -5.83 -30.52 35.55
C ASP A 795 -5.23 -29.19 36.03
N ASP A 796 -4.63 -28.40 35.13
CA ASP A 796 -4.14 -27.04 35.44
C ASP A 796 -5.27 -26.09 35.92
N GLU A 797 -6.52 -26.43 35.62
CA GLU A 797 -7.71 -25.68 36.00
C GLU A 797 -8.51 -26.36 37.13
N ASP A 798 -7.98 -27.44 37.74
CA ASP A 798 -8.67 -28.13 38.84
C ASP A 798 -8.62 -27.29 40.11
N LEU A 799 -9.79 -27.07 40.69
CA LEU A 799 -9.95 -26.38 41.97
C LEU A 799 -10.31 -27.39 43.06
N SER A 800 -9.87 -27.14 44.29
CA SER A 800 -10.28 -27.94 45.43
C SER A 800 -11.81 -27.88 45.65
N ALA A 801 -12.35 -28.92 46.30
CA ALA A 801 -13.78 -28.96 46.61
C ALA A 801 -14.21 -27.77 47.48
N ASP A 802 -13.32 -27.29 48.35
CA ASP A 802 -13.55 -26.14 49.23
C ASP A 802 -13.61 -24.84 48.41
N ALA A 803 -12.69 -24.63 47.46
CA ALA A 803 -12.73 -23.48 46.55
C ALA A 803 -14.01 -23.47 45.70
N LEU A 804 -14.41 -24.62 45.15
CA LEU A 804 -15.66 -24.74 44.39
C LEU A 804 -16.90 -24.42 45.22
N GLN A 805 -16.91 -24.78 46.51
CA GLN A 805 -18.02 -24.45 47.40
C GLN A 805 -18.05 -22.96 47.72
N SER A 806 -16.88 -22.34 47.96
CA SER A 806 -16.76 -20.89 48.17
C SER A 806 -17.23 -20.09 46.95
N ILE A 807 -16.87 -20.52 45.74
CA ILE A 807 -17.32 -19.90 44.48
C ILE A 807 -18.85 -20.00 44.33
N ARG A 808 -19.45 -21.13 44.68
CA ARG A 808 -20.91 -21.28 44.68
C ARG A 808 -21.59 -20.37 45.69
N ASN A 809 -20.99 -20.23 46.88
CA ASN A 809 -21.52 -19.36 47.93
C ASN A 809 -21.51 -17.90 47.46
N ALA A 810 -20.40 -17.41 46.90
CA ALA A 810 -20.27 -16.05 46.35
C ALA A 810 -21.30 -15.76 45.25
N ASN A 811 -21.44 -16.67 44.27
CA ASN A 811 -22.44 -16.52 43.20
C ASN A 811 -23.88 -16.51 43.75
N THR A 812 -24.16 -17.30 44.80
CA THR A 812 -25.49 -17.36 45.42
C THR A 812 -25.78 -16.07 46.20
N GLU A 813 -24.80 -15.56 46.93
CA GLU A 813 -24.88 -14.30 47.66
C GLU A 813 -25.15 -13.12 46.72
N ALA A 814 -24.45 -13.04 45.59
CA ALA A 814 -24.72 -12.04 44.56
C ALA A 814 -26.18 -12.13 44.04
N GLY A 815 -26.70 -13.35 43.85
CA GLY A 815 -28.10 -13.57 43.49
C GLY A 815 -29.10 -13.08 44.54
N VAL A 816 -28.79 -13.26 45.84
CA VAL A 816 -29.59 -12.75 46.96
C VAL A 816 -29.60 -11.22 46.98
N LEU A 817 -28.43 -10.59 46.82
CA LEU A 817 -28.30 -9.13 46.78
C LEU A 817 -29.08 -8.51 45.61
N VAL A 818 -29.11 -9.17 44.45
CA VAL A 818 -29.95 -8.75 43.32
C VAL A 818 -31.43 -8.85 43.67
N GLN A 819 -31.86 -9.90 44.38
CA GLN A 819 -33.24 -10.02 44.82
C GLN A 819 -33.62 -8.91 45.82
N GLU A 820 -32.72 -8.56 46.74
CA GLU A 820 -32.92 -7.43 47.66
C GLU A 820 -33.05 -6.09 46.92
N ALA A 821 -32.23 -5.87 45.88
CA ALA A 821 -32.33 -4.68 45.04
C ALA A 821 -33.68 -4.62 44.28
N LEU A 822 -34.16 -5.77 43.77
CA LEU A 822 -35.47 -5.89 43.13
C LEU A 822 -36.62 -5.63 44.11
N ASP A 823 -36.49 -6.11 45.35
CA ASP A 823 -37.50 -5.92 46.39
C ASP A 823 -37.58 -4.44 46.82
N LYS A 824 -36.43 -3.76 46.94
CA LYS A 824 -36.34 -2.30 47.17
C LYS A 824 -36.99 -1.49 46.04
N PHE A 825 -36.88 -1.96 44.79
CA PHE A 825 -37.48 -1.30 43.63
C PHE A 825 -39.02 -1.39 43.60
N GLY A 826 -39.60 -2.49 44.10
CA GLY A 826 -41.05 -2.71 44.11
C GLY A 826 -41.68 -2.75 42.70
N LYS A 827 -42.97 -2.41 42.58
CA LYS A 827 -43.72 -2.49 41.29
C LYS A 827 -43.44 -1.32 40.35
N ASP A 828 -43.38 -0.10 40.88
CA ASP A 828 -43.34 1.14 40.09
C ASP A 828 -42.07 1.99 40.31
N GLY A 829 -41.13 1.58 41.18
CA GLY A 829 -39.85 2.27 41.38
C GLY A 829 -39.94 3.67 42.00
N LYS A 830 -41.12 4.11 42.45
CA LYS A 830 -41.35 5.49 42.95
C LYS A 830 -40.61 5.85 44.24
N GLY A 831 -40.20 4.85 45.02
CA GLY A 831 -39.42 5.02 46.25
C GLY A 831 -37.96 4.59 46.13
N TYR A 832 -37.49 4.28 44.92
CA TYR A 832 -36.12 3.84 44.68
C TYR A 832 -35.21 5.06 44.50
N GLU A 833 -34.06 5.07 45.16
CA GLU A 833 -33.08 6.16 45.05
C GLU A 833 -32.47 6.16 43.64
N THR A 834 -32.69 7.24 42.90
CA THR A 834 -32.24 7.35 41.51
C THR A 834 -30.94 8.11 41.42
N ARG A 835 -30.00 7.60 40.61
CA ARG A 835 -28.81 8.38 40.26
C ARG A 835 -29.20 9.61 39.43
N PRO A 836 -28.52 10.77 39.60
CA PRO A 836 -28.78 11.96 38.79
C PRO A 836 -28.73 11.65 37.28
N GLY A 837 -29.70 12.16 36.52
CA GLY A 837 -29.75 11.99 35.06
C GLY A 837 -30.24 10.62 34.55
N ARG A 838 -30.52 9.66 35.43
CA ARG A 838 -31.02 8.32 35.07
C ARG A 838 -32.46 8.11 35.52
N THR A 839 -33.19 7.27 34.79
CA THR A 839 -34.51 6.81 35.26
C THR A 839 -34.35 5.82 36.42
N PRO A 840 -35.39 5.64 37.28
CA PRO A 840 -35.33 4.63 38.34
C PRO A 840 -35.03 3.22 37.82
N ARG A 841 -35.54 2.88 36.62
CA ARG A 841 -35.31 1.58 35.99
C ARG A 841 -33.87 1.39 35.53
N GLU A 842 -33.28 2.43 34.93
CA GLU A 842 -31.87 2.40 34.53
C GLU A 842 -30.96 2.33 35.76
N THR A 843 -31.30 3.06 36.82
CA THR A 843 -30.55 3.02 38.09
C THR A 843 -30.55 1.61 38.67
N LEU A 844 -31.71 0.95 38.74
CA LEU A 844 -31.81 -0.43 39.18
C LEU A 844 -30.95 -1.39 38.33
N GLU A 845 -31.01 -1.28 37.00
CA GLU A 845 -30.23 -2.15 36.12
C GLU A 845 -28.72 -1.94 36.31
N GLU A 846 -28.29 -0.69 36.54
CA GLU A 846 -26.90 -0.35 36.82
C GLU A 846 -26.44 -0.87 38.18
N ASP A 847 -27.23 -0.69 39.24
CA ASP A 847 -26.94 -1.22 40.56
C ASP A 847 -26.85 -2.76 40.54
N ILE A 848 -27.76 -3.44 39.83
CA ILE A 848 -27.68 -4.90 39.65
C ILE A 848 -26.42 -5.30 38.90
N MET A 849 -26.01 -4.58 37.86
CA MET A 849 -24.76 -4.88 37.16
C MET A 849 -23.55 -4.75 38.08
N VAL A 850 -23.49 -3.71 38.92
CA VAL A 850 -22.42 -3.53 39.92
C VAL A 850 -22.39 -4.69 40.91
N ILE A 851 -23.55 -5.09 41.44
CA ILE A 851 -23.65 -6.23 42.37
C ILE A 851 -23.13 -7.53 41.73
N LEU A 852 -23.54 -7.80 40.48
CA LEU A 852 -23.13 -9.03 39.78
C LEU A 852 -21.66 -9.01 39.36
N ASP A 853 -21.11 -7.85 39.00
CA ASP A 853 -19.69 -7.71 38.68
C ASP A 853 -18.83 -7.87 39.96
N GLN A 854 -19.28 -7.37 41.11
CA GLN A 854 -18.64 -7.61 42.42
C GLN A 854 -18.66 -9.10 42.80
N GLY A 855 -19.82 -9.76 42.66
CA GLY A 855 -19.94 -11.20 42.92
C GLY A 855 -19.05 -12.06 42.01
N LYS A 856 -18.90 -11.66 40.74
CA LYS A 856 -17.95 -12.28 39.81
C LYS A 856 -16.51 -12.10 40.29
N GLN A 857 -16.16 -10.91 40.78
CA GLN A 857 -14.81 -10.61 41.26
C GLN A 857 -14.46 -11.46 42.48
N GLU A 858 -15.34 -11.54 43.48
CA GLU A 858 -15.14 -12.39 44.68
C GLU A 858 -15.00 -13.87 44.32
N ALA A 859 -15.87 -14.39 43.46
CA ALA A 859 -15.74 -15.75 42.93
C ALA A 859 -14.41 -15.95 42.19
N GLY A 860 -13.95 -14.90 41.50
CA GLY A 860 -12.71 -14.92 40.75
C GLY A 860 -11.46 -14.89 41.59
N ASP A 861 -11.44 -14.11 42.66
CA ASP A 861 -10.29 -13.99 43.55
C ASP A 861 -10.05 -15.32 44.29
N VAL A 862 -11.12 -16.01 44.71
CA VAL A 862 -11.03 -17.39 45.26
C VAL A 862 -10.38 -18.34 44.26
N ALA A 863 -10.78 -18.30 42.98
CA ALA A 863 -10.19 -19.15 41.96
C ALA A 863 -8.72 -18.79 41.68
N LYS A 864 -8.40 -17.49 41.62
CA LYS A 864 -7.04 -17.00 41.35
C LYS A 864 -6.07 -17.39 42.47
N ASP A 865 -6.47 -17.22 43.73
CA ASP A 865 -5.64 -17.52 44.88
C ASP A 865 -5.32 -19.02 44.98
N GLU A 866 -6.30 -19.89 44.73
CA GLU A 866 -6.10 -21.34 44.72
C GLU A 866 -5.18 -21.76 43.57
N LEU A 867 -5.40 -21.25 42.36
CA LEU A 867 -4.54 -21.54 41.21
C LEU A 867 -3.11 -21.04 41.43
N ALA A 868 -2.94 -19.88 42.07
CA ALA A 868 -1.63 -19.32 42.39
C ALA A 868 -0.84 -20.16 43.40
N GLN A 869 -1.49 -20.87 44.32
CA GLN A 869 -0.82 -21.81 45.24
C GLN A 869 -0.12 -22.95 44.50
N SER A 870 -0.68 -23.40 43.37
CA SER A 870 -0.06 -24.38 42.47
C SER A 870 1.00 -23.77 41.53
N GLY A 871 1.24 -22.45 41.63
CA GLY A 871 1.82 -21.61 40.59
C GLY A 871 3.28 -21.90 40.22
N SER A 872 4.06 -22.63 41.03
CA SER A 872 5.41 -23.01 40.60
C SER A 872 5.43 -24.14 39.56
N THR A 873 4.41 -25.00 39.57
CA THR A 873 4.31 -26.21 38.73
C THR A 873 3.24 -26.11 37.64
N ASN A 874 2.25 -25.22 37.81
CA ASN A 874 1.14 -25.06 36.87
C ASN A 874 1.55 -24.21 35.66
N ALA A 875 1.51 -24.81 34.47
CA ALA A 875 1.92 -24.15 33.24
C ALA A 875 0.94 -23.06 32.79
N ALA A 876 -0.37 -23.28 32.97
CA ALA A 876 -1.40 -22.30 32.61
C ALA A 876 -1.25 -21.00 33.42
N VAL A 877 -0.95 -21.13 34.71
CA VAL A 877 -0.67 -19.99 35.61
C VAL A 877 0.62 -19.28 35.19
N ASN A 878 1.68 -20.04 34.88
CA ASN A 878 2.94 -19.45 34.38
C ASN A 878 2.74 -18.65 33.09
N MET A 879 1.90 -19.11 32.16
CA MET A 879 1.57 -18.36 30.94
C MET A 879 0.83 -17.05 31.23
N ALA A 880 -0.12 -17.09 32.18
CA ALA A 880 -0.91 -15.92 32.56
C ALA A 880 -0.09 -14.87 33.32
N ILE A 881 0.78 -15.29 34.25
CA ILE A 881 1.65 -14.40 35.05
C ILE A 881 2.74 -13.79 34.18
N SER A 882 3.44 -14.59 33.37
CA SER A 882 4.49 -14.11 32.47
C SER A 882 3.97 -13.19 31.35
N GLY A 883 2.65 -13.25 31.07
CA GLY A 883 2.02 -12.52 29.98
C GLY A 883 2.31 -13.11 28.61
N ALA A 884 2.74 -14.38 28.56
CA ALA A 884 2.98 -15.11 27.31
C ALA A 884 1.68 -15.29 26.53
N ARG A 885 0.64 -15.88 27.13
CA ARG A 885 -0.68 -16.04 26.52
C ARG A 885 -1.75 -16.22 27.58
N GLY A 886 -2.87 -15.52 27.41
CA GLY A 886 -3.97 -15.55 28.39
C GLY A 886 -3.74 -14.61 29.58
N SER A 887 -4.78 -14.48 30.40
CA SER A 887 -4.79 -13.68 31.63
C SER A 887 -5.36 -14.51 32.78
N MET A 888 -5.13 -14.06 34.02
CA MET A 888 -5.75 -14.68 35.20
C MET A 888 -7.28 -14.61 35.15
N ASP A 889 -7.85 -13.60 34.49
CA ASP A 889 -9.31 -13.50 34.31
C ASP A 889 -9.84 -14.56 33.34
N ASN A 890 -9.07 -14.92 32.31
CA ASN A 890 -9.45 -16.01 31.40
C ASN A 890 -9.45 -17.36 32.13
N LEU A 891 -8.43 -17.62 32.97
CA LEU A 891 -8.39 -18.82 33.82
C LEU A 891 -9.56 -18.84 34.80
N ASN A 892 -9.91 -17.69 35.38
CA ASN A 892 -11.10 -17.57 36.23
C ASN A 892 -12.39 -17.92 35.45
N MET A 893 -12.56 -17.45 34.21
CA MET A 893 -13.75 -17.83 33.42
C MET A 893 -13.81 -19.34 33.10
N MET A 894 -12.64 -19.99 32.97
CA MET A 894 -12.56 -21.42 32.68
C MET A 894 -12.82 -22.29 33.92
N ALA A 895 -12.27 -21.93 35.08
CA ALA A 895 -12.38 -22.71 36.32
C ALA A 895 -13.48 -22.21 37.27
N GLY A 896 -13.62 -20.89 37.43
CA GLY A 896 -14.47 -20.22 38.43
C GLY A 896 -15.88 -19.87 37.94
N SER A 897 -16.08 -18.66 37.39
CA SER A 897 -17.39 -18.16 36.94
C SER A 897 -17.26 -17.18 35.77
N ILE A 898 -18.14 -17.28 34.76
CA ILE A 898 -18.12 -16.39 33.58
C ILE A 898 -18.69 -15.00 33.90
N GLY A 899 -19.83 -14.97 34.61
CA GLY A 899 -20.53 -13.75 35.01
C GLY A 899 -21.63 -13.29 34.05
N GLN A 900 -21.88 -11.98 34.01
CA GLN A 900 -23.03 -11.39 33.33
C GLN A 900 -22.81 -11.24 31.81
N ALA A 901 -23.69 -11.85 31.00
CA ALA A 901 -23.75 -11.62 29.56
C ALA A 901 -24.37 -10.25 29.26
N LYS A 902 -23.68 -9.43 28.46
CA LYS A 902 -24.09 -8.06 28.11
C LYS A 902 -24.36 -7.97 26.61
N VAL A 903 -25.35 -7.14 26.24
CA VAL A 903 -25.63 -6.73 24.86
C VAL A 903 -25.78 -5.21 24.80
N ARG A 904 -24.92 -4.51 24.06
CA ARG A 904 -24.86 -3.04 23.97
C ARG A 904 -24.82 -2.35 25.33
N GLY A 905 -24.00 -2.88 26.25
CA GLY A 905 -23.85 -2.36 27.60
C GLY A 905 -25.03 -2.61 28.54
N LYS A 906 -26.06 -3.36 28.11
CA LYS A 906 -27.22 -3.71 28.93
C LYS A 906 -27.30 -5.21 29.16
N ARG A 907 -27.99 -5.65 30.22
CA ARG A 907 -28.36 -7.05 30.41
C ARG A 907 -29.33 -7.52 29.32
N LEU A 908 -29.55 -8.82 29.20
CA LEU A 908 -30.38 -9.38 28.14
C LEU A 908 -31.85 -8.97 28.30
N GLU A 909 -32.31 -8.08 27.41
CA GLU A 909 -33.72 -7.65 27.39
C GLU A 909 -34.54 -8.22 26.23
N ARG A 910 -33.89 -8.51 25.11
CA ARG A 910 -34.54 -8.94 23.87
C ARG A 910 -34.92 -10.42 23.95
N GLY A 911 -36.19 -10.72 23.71
CA GLY A 911 -36.71 -12.09 23.77
C GLY A 911 -38.22 -12.14 23.49
N TYR A 912 -38.91 -13.00 24.23
CA TYR A 912 -40.37 -13.09 24.23
C TYR A 912 -41.01 -11.91 24.98
N ASN A 913 -42.34 -11.77 24.89
CA ASN A 913 -43.04 -10.74 25.65
C ASN A 913 -42.77 -10.87 27.16
N GLU A 914 -42.15 -9.84 27.74
CA GLU A 914 -41.75 -9.73 29.15
C GLU A 914 -40.74 -10.78 29.67
N ARG A 915 -39.99 -11.49 28.81
CA ARG A 915 -38.96 -12.46 29.25
C ARG A 915 -37.96 -12.79 28.14
N VAL A 916 -36.73 -13.14 28.51
CA VAL A 916 -35.68 -13.49 27.53
C VAL A 916 -35.94 -14.85 26.89
N LEU A 917 -36.11 -15.89 27.71
CA LEU A 917 -36.37 -17.27 27.28
C LEU A 917 -37.74 -17.78 27.76
N PRO A 918 -38.35 -18.78 27.08
CA PRO A 918 -39.65 -19.31 27.48
C PRO A 918 -39.62 -20.11 28.78
N HIS A 919 -38.42 -20.47 29.27
CA HIS A 919 -38.17 -21.18 30.52
C HIS A 919 -38.36 -20.29 31.76
N PHE A 920 -38.29 -18.96 31.60
CA PHE A 920 -38.45 -18.01 32.70
C PHE A 920 -39.87 -17.48 32.82
N ARG A 921 -40.22 -17.01 34.02
CA ARG A 921 -41.50 -16.36 34.29
C ARG A 921 -41.58 -15.00 33.57
N ARG A 922 -42.77 -14.59 33.16
CA ARG A 922 -42.98 -13.26 32.57
C ARG A 922 -42.75 -12.18 33.63
N GLY A 923 -42.08 -11.11 33.24
CA GLY A 923 -41.68 -10.02 34.11
C GLY A 923 -40.45 -10.31 34.99
N GLY A 924 -39.84 -11.48 34.85
CA GLY A 924 -38.63 -11.88 35.59
C GLY A 924 -37.44 -10.94 35.33
N ARG A 925 -36.76 -10.54 36.40
CA ARG A 925 -35.56 -9.68 36.38
C ARG A 925 -34.43 -10.20 37.27
N ALA A 926 -34.56 -11.44 37.77
CA ALA A 926 -33.52 -12.07 38.57
C ALA A 926 -32.24 -12.23 37.75
N ALA A 927 -31.12 -12.49 38.43
CA ALA A 927 -29.81 -12.65 37.79
C ALA A 927 -29.85 -13.68 36.63
N ALA A 928 -30.41 -14.88 36.88
CA ALA A 928 -30.52 -15.93 35.87
C ALA A 928 -31.47 -15.59 34.71
N ASP A 929 -32.57 -14.85 34.96
CA ASP A 929 -33.56 -14.47 33.93
C ASP A 929 -32.95 -13.57 32.84
N ARG A 930 -31.88 -12.84 33.21
CA ARG A 930 -31.26 -11.75 32.43
C ARG A 930 -29.83 -12.06 32.01
N GLY A 931 -29.38 -13.30 32.10
CA GLY A 931 -28.10 -13.73 31.53
C GLY A 931 -26.89 -13.71 32.46
N PHE A 932 -27.09 -13.85 33.77
CA PHE A 932 -25.99 -14.17 34.68
C PHE A 932 -25.62 -15.66 34.57
N ILE A 933 -24.35 -15.94 34.27
CA ILE A 933 -23.81 -17.29 34.08
C ILE A 933 -22.93 -17.61 35.28
N ALA A 934 -23.41 -18.50 36.15
CA ALA A 934 -22.70 -18.90 37.37
C ALA A 934 -21.76 -20.10 37.12
N SER A 935 -21.97 -20.83 36.02
CA SER A 935 -21.12 -21.95 35.60
C SER A 935 -19.85 -21.47 34.91
N SER A 936 -18.79 -22.27 35.02
CA SER A 936 -17.54 -22.12 34.27
C SER A 936 -17.50 -23.01 33.03
N PHE A 937 -16.57 -22.77 32.11
CA PHE A 937 -16.42 -23.63 30.92
C PHE A 937 -16.07 -25.07 31.28
N LYS A 938 -15.27 -25.28 32.33
CA LYS A 938 -14.87 -26.61 32.80
C LYS A 938 -16.02 -27.39 33.42
N ARG A 939 -16.86 -26.73 34.22
CA ARG A 939 -18.07 -27.34 34.80
C ARG A 939 -19.10 -27.68 33.72
N GLY A 940 -19.13 -26.90 32.65
CA GLY A 940 -20.12 -26.99 31.57
C GLY A 940 -21.31 -26.07 31.83
N LEU A 941 -21.83 -25.49 30.74
CA LEU A 941 -22.91 -24.51 30.77
C LEU A 941 -24.29 -25.17 30.71
N GLU A 942 -25.27 -24.63 31.44
CA GLU A 942 -26.66 -25.01 31.26
C GLU A 942 -27.19 -24.58 29.87
N PRO A 943 -28.23 -25.24 29.31
CA PRO A 943 -28.77 -24.85 28.00
C PRO A 943 -29.24 -23.38 27.91
N THR A 944 -29.74 -22.83 29.02
CA THR A 944 -30.13 -21.42 29.16
C THR A 944 -28.90 -20.50 29.14
N GLU A 945 -27.88 -20.82 29.94
CA GLU A 945 -26.60 -20.09 30.00
C GLU A 945 -25.87 -20.11 28.64
N PHE A 946 -25.78 -21.28 28.00
CA PHE A 946 -25.15 -21.44 26.69
C PHE A 946 -25.79 -20.56 25.62
N PHE A 947 -27.13 -20.54 25.57
CA PHE A 947 -27.85 -19.70 24.61
C PHE A 947 -27.65 -18.21 24.90
N MET A 948 -27.71 -17.81 26.16
CA MET A 948 -27.52 -16.42 26.58
C MET A 948 -26.10 -15.92 26.30
N LEU A 949 -25.07 -16.74 26.56
CA LEU A 949 -23.69 -16.45 26.21
C LEU A 949 -23.51 -16.30 24.69
N SER A 950 -24.16 -17.18 23.92
CA SER A 950 -24.10 -17.15 22.44
C SER A 950 -24.67 -15.85 21.86
N ILE A 951 -25.65 -15.21 22.53
CA ILE A 951 -26.16 -13.90 22.10
C ILE A 951 -25.08 -12.82 22.25
N SER A 952 -24.39 -12.80 23.38
CA SER A 952 -23.32 -11.83 23.65
C SER A 952 -22.14 -12.04 22.68
N GLY A 953 -21.73 -13.29 22.45
CA GLY A 953 -20.66 -13.60 21.48
C GLY A 953 -20.97 -13.14 20.04
N ARG A 954 -22.25 -13.15 19.61
CA ARG A 954 -22.63 -12.64 18.29
C ARG A 954 -22.46 -11.12 18.17
N GLU A 955 -22.63 -10.37 19.25
CA GLU A 955 -22.39 -8.92 19.22
C GLU A 955 -20.92 -8.64 18.95
N SER A 956 -20.01 -9.27 19.70
CA SER A 956 -18.57 -9.08 19.52
C SER A 956 -18.11 -9.37 18.09
N LEU A 957 -18.66 -10.41 17.45
CA LEU A 957 -18.40 -10.73 16.05
C LEU A 957 -18.89 -9.63 15.09
N VAL A 958 -20.10 -9.10 15.31
CA VAL A 958 -20.67 -8.04 14.47
C VAL A 958 -19.92 -6.72 14.66
N ASP A 959 -19.59 -6.36 15.88
CA ASP A 959 -18.89 -5.11 16.18
C ASP A 959 -17.48 -5.09 15.59
N THR A 960 -16.77 -6.21 15.65
CA THR A 960 -15.46 -6.38 15.00
C THR A 960 -15.56 -6.15 13.48
N ALA A 961 -16.59 -6.71 12.84
CA ALA A 961 -16.82 -6.53 11.41
C ALA A 961 -17.19 -5.08 11.03
N VAL A 962 -18.04 -4.41 11.83
CA VAL A 962 -18.50 -3.03 11.56
C VAL A 962 -17.39 -1.99 11.85
N ARG A 963 -16.60 -2.19 12.91
CA ARG A 963 -15.51 -1.28 13.31
C ARG A 963 -14.45 -1.14 12.22
N THR A 964 -14.16 -2.25 11.52
CA THR A 964 -13.21 -2.30 10.40
C THR A 964 -13.57 -1.30 9.28
N ALA A 965 -14.85 -1.25 8.87
CA ALA A 965 -15.30 -0.36 7.80
C ALA A 965 -15.22 1.13 8.18
N LYS A 966 -15.60 1.47 9.42
CA LYS A 966 -15.54 2.85 9.94
C LYS A 966 -14.09 3.32 10.08
N SER A 967 -13.24 2.51 10.71
CA SER A 967 -11.83 2.81 10.94
C SER A 967 -11.08 3.03 9.62
N GLY A 968 -11.22 2.11 8.65
CA GLY A 968 -10.55 2.24 7.36
C GLY A 968 -11.01 3.46 6.55
N TYR A 969 -12.28 3.85 6.63
CA TYR A 969 -12.77 5.07 5.99
C TYR A 969 -12.22 6.34 6.67
N MET A 970 -12.19 6.38 8.00
CA MET A 970 -11.61 7.48 8.76
C MET A 970 -10.12 7.64 8.46
N GLN A 971 -9.37 6.53 8.52
CA GLN A 971 -7.95 6.51 8.18
C GLN A 971 -7.71 7.05 6.77
N ARG A 972 -8.49 6.60 5.78
CA ARG A 972 -8.39 7.12 4.42
C ARG A 972 -8.63 8.63 4.34
N ARG A 973 -9.61 9.16 5.07
CA ARG A 973 -9.88 10.61 5.10
C ARG A 973 -8.70 11.39 5.66
N LEU A 974 -8.10 10.88 6.74
CA LEU A 974 -6.94 11.49 7.39
C LEU A 974 -5.70 11.44 6.48
N ILE A 975 -5.41 10.29 5.88
CA ILE A 975 -4.29 10.14 4.93
C ILE A 975 -4.44 11.13 3.77
N ASN A 976 -5.60 11.18 3.09
CA ASN A 976 -5.79 12.11 1.97
C ASN A 976 -5.74 13.59 2.38
N ALA A 977 -5.88 13.91 3.67
CA ALA A 977 -5.76 15.29 4.18
C ALA A 977 -4.31 15.65 4.58
N MET A 978 -3.50 14.66 4.96
CA MET A 978 -2.15 14.86 5.52
C MET A 978 -1.00 14.42 4.61
N ASP A 979 -1.26 13.71 3.51
CA ASP A 979 -0.23 13.21 2.56
C ASP A 979 0.64 14.34 1.95
N ASP A 980 0.12 15.56 1.90
CA ASP A 980 0.82 16.73 1.37
C ASP A 980 1.85 17.34 2.35
N LEU A 981 1.85 16.93 3.61
CA LEU A 981 2.68 17.52 4.66
C LEU A 981 4.10 16.95 4.63
N LYS A 982 5.10 17.84 4.67
CA LYS A 982 6.52 17.49 4.65
C LYS A 982 7.29 18.35 5.63
N VAL A 983 8.30 17.77 6.27
CA VAL A 983 9.29 18.49 7.06
C VAL A 983 10.30 19.10 6.09
N TYR A 984 10.55 20.40 6.22
CA TYR A 984 11.55 21.11 5.43
C TYR A 984 12.87 21.20 6.21
N ASP A 985 13.97 21.17 5.48
CA ASP A 985 15.31 21.35 6.03
C ASP A 985 15.60 22.85 6.24
N ASP A 986 14.92 23.44 7.22
CA ASP A 986 15.20 24.76 7.76
C ASP A 986 15.59 24.67 9.24
N GLU A 987 16.06 25.78 9.84
CA GLU A 987 16.61 25.79 11.21
C GLU A 987 15.64 25.23 12.27
N MET A 988 14.32 25.32 12.03
CA MET A 988 13.29 24.84 12.96
C MET A 988 12.59 23.56 12.49
N LEU A 989 13.00 22.94 11.38
CA LEU A 989 12.32 21.77 10.80
C LEU A 989 10.81 22.00 10.58
N SER A 990 10.45 23.11 9.93
CA SER A 990 9.04 23.49 9.78
C SER A 990 8.27 22.50 8.91
N VAL A 991 7.01 22.23 9.30
CA VAL A 991 6.10 21.36 8.55
C VAL A 991 5.29 22.20 7.59
N ARG A 992 5.43 21.93 6.29
CA ARG A 992 4.73 22.68 5.26
C ARG A 992 3.97 21.76 4.31
N ASN A 993 2.90 22.27 3.72
CA ASN A 993 2.17 21.56 2.67
C ASN A 993 2.81 21.77 1.28
N THR A 994 2.26 21.12 0.25
CA THR A 994 2.70 21.25 -1.16
C THR A 994 2.57 22.66 -1.74
N ALA A 995 1.74 23.52 -1.15
CA ALA A 995 1.62 24.94 -1.48
C ALA A 995 2.61 25.83 -0.70
N ASN A 996 3.60 25.22 -0.03
CA ASN A 996 4.61 25.86 0.81
C ASN A 996 4.01 26.74 1.94
N ARG A 997 2.84 26.35 2.46
CA ARG A 997 2.24 26.97 3.64
C ARG A 997 2.74 26.26 4.89
N ILE A 998 3.24 27.05 5.83
CA ILE A 998 3.68 26.56 7.14
C ILE A 998 2.44 26.15 7.94
N ILE A 999 2.42 24.89 8.38
CA ILE A 999 1.39 24.32 9.25
C ILE A 999 1.91 24.27 10.69
N GLN A 1000 3.17 23.89 10.87
CA GLN A 1000 3.88 23.96 12.15
C GLN A 1000 5.23 24.64 11.96
N PHE A 1001 5.61 25.52 12.89
CA PHE A 1001 6.90 26.21 12.88
C PHE A 1001 8.05 25.27 13.27
N SER A 1002 7.81 24.38 14.23
CA SER A 1002 8.72 23.32 14.64
C SER A 1002 8.03 21.96 14.50
N TYR A 1003 8.72 20.96 13.95
CA TYR A 1003 8.21 19.61 13.84
C TYR A 1003 7.91 19.05 15.24
N GLY A 1004 6.67 18.65 15.52
CA GLY A 1004 6.31 18.06 16.81
C GLY A 1004 6.49 18.97 18.03
N GLU A 1005 6.72 20.27 17.81
CA GLU A 1005 7.17 21.27 18.82
C GLU A 1005 8.60 21.05 19.35
N ASP A 1006 9.04 19.81 19.49
CA ASP A 1006 10.35 19.41 20.04
C ASP A 1006 11.42 19.05 18.98
N GLY A 1007 11.03 18.87 17.72
CA GLY A 1007 11.91 18.49 16.62
C GLY A 1007 12.32 17.02 16.60
N ILE A 1008 11.70 16.16 17.41
CA ILE A 1008 12.14 14.77 17.62
C ILE A 1008 11.18 13.79 16.94
N ASP A 1009 11.74 12.82 16.20
CA ASP A 1009 10.96 11.71 15.65
C ASP A 1009 10.47 10.80 16.80
N PRO A 1010 9.16 10.55 16.92
CA PRO A 1010 8.62 9.67 17.96
C PRO A 1010 9.22 8.26 17.98
N SER A 1011 9.76 7.76 16.86
CA SER A 1011 10.45 6.45 16.81
C SER A 1011 11.83 6.45 17.46
N ARG A 1012 12.43 7.63 17.66
CA ARG A 1012 13.73 7.83 18.32
C ARG A 1012 13.59 8.28 19.78
N GLY A 1013 12.42 8.77 20.17
CA GLY A 1013 12.09 9.05 21.57
C GLY A 1013 11.73 7.78 22.35
N VAL A 1014 11.65 7.90 23.68
CA VAL A 1014 11.33 6.78 24.58
C VAL A 1014 9.92 6.95 25.13
N HIS A 1015 8.95 6.21 24.60
CA HIS A 1015 7.54 6.33 25.02
C HIS A 1015 6.99 7.77 24.98
N GLY A 1016 7.45 8.56 24.00
CA GLY A 1016 7.08 9.96 23.82
C GLY A 1016 7.91 10.97 24.61
N SER A 1017 8.89 10.54 25.41
CA SER A 1017 9.87 11.46 25.98
C SER A 1017 11.03 11.69 25.00
N PRO A 1018 11.50 12.95 24.87
CA PRO A 1018 12.69 13.30 24.10
C PRO A 1018 13.96 12.52 24.50
N PHE A 1019 14.16 12.35 25.81
CA PHE A 1019 15.36 11.76 26.40
C PHE A 1019 14.98 10.90 27.59
N ASN A 1020 15.62 9.74 27.73
CA ASN A 1020 15.54 8.93 28.93
C ASN A 1020 16.60 9.40 29.92
N ILE A 1021 16.26 10.40 30.74
CA ILE A 1021 17.17 10.97 31.74
C ILE A 1021 17.64 9.89 32.73
N ASP A 1022 16.76 8.96 33.09
CA ASP A 1022 17.04 7.95 34.10
C ASP A 1022 18.15 6.99 33.63
N VAL A 1023 18.08 6.51 32.38
CA VAL A 1023 19.14 5.65 31.79
C VAL A 1023 20.47 6.38 31.66
N ILE A 1024 20.44 7.66 31.25
CA ILE A 1024 21.66 8.48 31.13
C ILE A 1024 22.31 8.69 32.50
N VAL A 1025 21.49 8.92 33.53
CA VAL A 1025 21.96 9.09 34.91
C VAL A 1025 22.49 7.76 35.46
N ASP A 1026 21.82 6.64 35.20
CA ASP A 1026 22.25 5.31 35.63
C ASP A 1026 23.55 4.87 34.93
N GLU A 1027 23.74 5.21 33.66
CA GLU A 1027 25.00 5.02 32.92
C GLU A 1027 26.13 5.87 33.52
N ALA A 1028 25.84 7.14 33.85
CA ALA A 1028 26.85 8.07 34.38
C ALA A 1028 27.26 7.78 35.83
N LEU A 1029 26.32 7.35 36.67
CA LEU A 1029 26.54 7.11 38.10
C LEU A 1029 26.91 5.66 38.42
N GLY A 1030 26.70 4.74 37.49
CA GLY A 1030 26.65 3.31 37.79
C GLY A 1030 25.43 2.98 38.67
N THR A 1031 24.93 1.75 38.57
CA THR A 1031 23.74 1.25 39.29
C THR A 1031 23.81 1.23 40.83
N GLU A 1032 24.70 2.01 41.47
CA GLU A 1032 24.78 2.21 42.92
C GLU A 1032 23.86 3.34 43.43
N GLY A 1033 23.34 4.19 42.52
CA GLY A 1033 22.40 5.25 42.84
C GLY A 1033 21.01 4.72 43.22
N ALA A 1034 20.56 5.02 44.44
CA ALA A 1034 19.22 4.69 44.90
C ALA A 1034 18.17 5.61 44.25
N THR A 1035 17.71 5.28 43.05
CA THR A 1035 16.44 5.79 42.51
C THR A 1035 15.43 4.66 42.50
N VAL A 1036 14.86 4.38 43.68
CA VAL A 1036 13.57 3.70 43.79
C VAL A 1036 12.55 4.64 43.16
N VAL A 1037 12.20 4.38 41.89
CA VAL A 1037 11.16 5.15 41.23
C VAL A 1037 9.82 4.76 41.86
N LEU A 1038 9.38 5.57 42.83
CA LEU A 1038 7.98 5.83 43.19
C LEU A 1038 7.33 6.78 42.17
N ARG A 1039 7.68 6.70 40.88
CA ARG A 1039 6.67 7.05 39.87
C ARG A 1039 5.79 5.83 39.81
N GLU A 1040 4.65 5.91 40.49
CA GLU A 1040 3.42 5.45 39.86
C GLU A 1040 3.55 5.93 38.42
N SER A 1041 3.90 5.01 37.51
CA SER A 1041 3.35 5.12 36.17
C SER A 1041 1.91 5.49 36.43
N LYS A 1042 1.42 6.59 35.84
CA LYS A 1042 0.00 6.59 35.54
C LYS A 1042 -0.19 5.29 34.79
N GLU A 1043 -0.63 4.26 35.51
CA GLU A 1043 -1.41 3.19 34.95
C GLU A 1043 -2.43 4.00 34.18
N ARG A 1044 -2.26 4.05 32.85
CA ARG A 1044 -3.45 3.97 32.05
C ARG A 1044 -4.03 2.67 32.54
N ASP A 1045 -4.95 2.78 33.50
CA ASP A 1045 -6.05 1.86 33.59
C ASP A 1045 -6.43 1.63 32.14
N GLU A 1046 -6.01 0.51 31.57
CA GLU A 1046 -6.73 -0.11 30.47
C GLU A 1046 -8.06 -0.60 31.06
N LYS A 1047 -8.84 0.32 31.63
CA LYS A 1047 -10.25 0.31 31.32
C LYS A 1047 -10.26 0.46 29.81
N GLU A 1048 -10.70 -0.58 29.12
CA GLU A 1048 -11.38 -0.40 27.86
C GLU A 1048 -12.49 0.64 28.12
N GLU A 1049 -12.14 1.92 28.09
CA GLU A 1049 -13.08 2.99 27.85
C GLU A 1049 -13.53 2.77 26.42
N ASP A 1050 -14.56 1.94 26.31
CA ASP A 1050 -15.41 1.84 25.16
C ASP A 1050 -15.85 3.28 24.85
N PHE A 1051 -15.18 3.92 23.88
CA PHE A 1051 -15.49 5.25 23.35
C PHE A 1051 -16.85 5.19 22.62
N GLY A 1052 -17.90 4.93 23.38
CA GLY A 1052 -19.29 4.83 23.00
C GLY A 1052 -20.09 5.90 23.73
N GLY A 1053 -19.99 7.15 23.24
CA GLY A 1053 -20.87 8.23 23.67
C GLY A 1053 -20.12 9.55 23.81
N TRP A 1054 -20.07 10.34 22.74
CA TRP A 1054 -19.81 11.77 22.86
C TRP A 1054 -20.99 12.38 23.62
N GLU A 1055 -20.80 12.69 24.90
CA GLU A 1055 -21.69 13.61 25.60
C GLU A 1055 -21.44 15.02 25.07
N HIS A 1056 -22.52 15.67 24.65
CA HIS A 1056 -22.54 17.09 24.34
C HIS A 1056 -22.27 17.85 25.64
N GLU A 1057 -21.09 18.43 25.80
CA GLU A 1057 -20.91 19.48 26.81
C GLU A 1057 -21.84 20.66 26.44
N PRO A 1058 -22.64 21.18 27.39
CA PRO A 1058 -23.42 22.38 27.16
C PRO A 1058 -22.49 23.59 27.12
N GLU A 1059 -22.64 24.39 26.07
CA GLU A 1059 -22.04 25.72 25.92
C GLU A 1059 -22.27 26.54 27.20
N THR A 1060 -21.20 26.85 27.94
CA THR A 1060 -21.19 27.91 28.94
C THR A 1060 -21.37 29.25 28.24
N PRO A 1061 -22.42 30.03 28.54
CA PRO A 1061 -22.54 31.39 28.06
C PRO A 1061 -21.91 32.31 29.11
N GLU A 1062 -20.75 32.89 28.84
CA GLU A 1062 -20.38 34.16 29.46
C GLU A 1062 -19.23 34.83 28.69
N GLY A 1063 -19.55 35.99 28.13
CA GLY A 1063 -18.57 36.93 27.61
C GLY A 1063 -18.01 37.82 28.72
N GLY A 1064 -16.91 38.48 28.40
CA GLY A 1064 -16.35 39.55 29.22
C GLY A 1064 -14.89 39.81 28.85
N GLU A 1065 -14.66 40.94 28.17
CA GLU A 1065 -13.51 41.86 28.23
C GLU A 1065 -12.23 41.31 28.92
N VAL A 1066 -11.04 41.27 28.29
CA VAL A 1066 -10.23 42.37 27.71
C VAL A 1066 -9.29 41.81 26.65
#